data_AF-A0A7S4EHS5-F1
#
_entry.id   AF-A0A7S4EHS5-F1
#
_cell.length_a   1.000
_cell.length_b   1.000
_cell.length_c   1.000
_cell.angle_alpha   90.00
_cell.angle_beta   90.00
_cell.angle_gamma   90.00
#
_symmetry.space_group_name_H-M   'P 1'
#
loop_
_entity.id
_entity.type
_entity.pdbx_description
1 polymer ?
#
loop_
_entity_poly.entity_id
_entity_poly.type
_entity_poly.pdbx_seq_one_letter_code
_entity_poly.pdbx_strand_id
1 'polypeptide(L)'
;MQQVTRQIESTRAGAAEAQKQLQETQATKNTLVRDQKELQTRRDKIANSIKKTEVDRKAAQEELREANRQNEEANRRRGEIDLELEQINATLRDARDSRRKTRDEERLQDAIKALKLHFKGVYGRLVDLCRPTQRRYNLAVTVAAGKDMDALVVDTKATGIECIKYLRENRIGTATFLPLDSLQVPSRESTERIRARLAQDGRFRLAADVITSDSAIHKAVLYAVDNTVVCDNLDSARQLCFGNTHTRRGGQAGATIKAVTLEGAVISKAGTMTGGVTNEDSNKAGRWDDQAMGNLRQKKETLEAERNDLDRNQTTGRQSIGRSNRIEELRNNYDSLNNRAEYSKSDMEFTRKALAEKNTLLKSIARKIPQLEEKSSQLEEEIKKLDSEKEKAVNEVKAAKDEHLGPFLAATGLKDLEAYERATRETRDEFNKNKRLLVEHITQLEEQKSYESNRDLRKPIVAVEKRLKNHQKKLKDAKGRQEQLKKEGKAAKENLEEAEKTVIKAQETEQSTEEKSKNLQSEFKEAQKQRNAVSKSVASEESALEQLRGRLAEILQRARLEEVFLPVIGADGSPDNSGRTTRSGRQIGIEGSDDEDEEDEEELETQETDNRIPSATQYSQEDNPKVVADKNEAAKVDFDKLRADLKERLSDREITQVKKDFEEKRMKIDAEIEGIVPNMKAHEAFSTITEKLKGTDSDYQQAKEKSRKAAAEFLKIKKKRTKKFLDAFNHIDKALKTIYTDMTKSSKHPLGGNAYLTLDDTEEPFKGGMKFNAMPPMKRFRDMYQLSGGEKTVASLALLFAIHSFHPAPFFVMDEVDAALDNINLRKVCNYIQQRSQVDFQCIVISLKDMFYERSQSLVGICKDVGTNSSRTLTLDLTQYDKRKQEEEEKAAKGENAKRKAKSEGAGQVSRKRHAPDSPGTITTQ
;
A
#
# COMPACT_ATOMS: atom_id res chain seq x y z
N MET A 1 75.77 44.95 49.02
CA MET A 1 75.63 43.50 49.27
C MET A 1 74.17 43.02 49.41
N GLN A 2 73.44 43.34 50.49
CA GLN A 2 72.06 42.83 50.70
C GLN A 2 71.06 43.28 49.61
N GLN A 3 71.16 44.52 49.15
CA GLN A 3 70.27 45.07 48.12
C GLN A 3 70.49 44.43 46.74
N VAL A 4 71.75 44.26 46.32
CA VAL A 4 72.13 43.55 45.07
C VAL A 4 71.72 42.07 45.14
N THR A 5 71.83 41.44 46.31
CA THR A 5 71.41 40.03 46.50
C THR A 5 69.91 39.86 46.33
N ARG A 6 69.08 40.78 46.87
CA ARG A 6 67.62 40.78 46.65
C ARG A 6 67.23 41.02 45.20
N GLN A 7 67.95 41.89 44.48
CA GLN A 7 67.70 42.12 43.06
C GLN A 7 68.01 40.89 42.20
N ILE A 8 69.13 40.20 42.47
CA ILE A 8 69.48 38.93 41.80
C ILE A 8 68.44 37.84 42.05
N GLU A 9 67.94 37.71 43.29
CA GLU A 9 66.89 36.74 43.61
C GLU A 9 65.59 37.04 42.86
N SER A 10 65.22 38.31 42.75
CA SER A 10 64.03 38.75 42.01
C SER A 10 64.15 38.52 40.50
N THR A 11 65.29 38.85 39.88
CA THR A 11 65.50 38.63 38.44
C THR A 11 65.67 37.16 38.10
N ARG A 12 66.30 36.35 38.97
CA ARG A 12 66.35 34.88 38.84
C ARG A 12 64.95 34.25 38.93
N ALA A 13 64.10 34.72 39.83
CA ALA A 13 62.71 34.27 39.90
C ALA A 13 61.94 34.60 38.61
N GLY A 14 62.14 35.82 38.07
CA GLY A 14 61.54 36.24 36.79
C GLY A 14 62.04 35.44 35.58
N ALA A 15 63.34 35.12 35.52
CA ALA A 15 63.92 34.28 34.46
C ALA A 15 63.39 32.84 34.54
N ALA A 16 63.34 32.26 35.74
CA ALA A 16 62.78 30.92 35.96
C ALA A 16 61.28 30.85 35.58
N GLU A 17 60.52 31.91 35.86
CA GLU A 17 59.11 31.99 35.46
C GLU A 17 58.96 32.11 33.93
N ALA A 18 59.76 32.94 33.26
CA ALA A 18 59.76 33.07 31.80
C ALA A 18 60.16 31.76 31.11
N GLN A 19 61.17 31.05 31.64
CA GLN A 19 61.64 29.77 31.10
C GLN A 19 60.62 28.65 31.33
N LYS A 20 59.92 28.67 32.47
CA LYS A 20 58.78 27.77 32.72
C LYS A 20 57.63 28.03 31.74
N GLN A 21 57.26 29.29 31.51
CA GLN A 21 56.24 29.67 30.52
C GLN A 21 56.65 29.27 29.08
N LEU A 22 57.95 29.37 28.74
CA LEU A 22 58.48 28.88 27.47
C LEU A 22 58.33 27.36 27.33
N GLN A 23 58.70 26.58 28.35
CA GLN A 23 58.53 25.12 28.33
C GLN A 23 57.06 24.70 28.21
N GLU A 24 56.16 25.36 28.95
CA GLU A 24 54.71 25.14 28.86
C GLU A 24 54.14 25.48 27.48
N THR A 25 54.60 26.57 26.86
CA THR A 25 54.19 26.97 25.50
C THR A 25 54.76 26.05 24.41
N GLN A 26 55.98 25.52 24.60
CA GLN A 26 56.58 24.52 23.71
C GLN A 26 55.84 23.16 23.80
N ALA A 27 55.47 22.74 25.01
CA ALA A 27 54.68 21.52 25.23
C ALA A 27 53.27 21.62 24.63
N THR A 28 52.61 22.78 24.78
CA THR A 28 51.31 23.04 24.15
C THR A 28 51.40 23.12 22.62
N LYS A 29 52.50 23.63 22.05
CA LYS A 29 52.75 23.54 20.60
C LYS A 29 52.85 22.09 20.12
N ASN A 30 53.64 21.26 20.80
CA ASN A 30 53.85 19.86 20.39
C ASN A 30 52.56 19.03 20.44
N THR A 31 51.74 19.24 21.46
CA THR A 31 50.41 18.61 21.57
C THR A 31 49.48 19.08 20.45
N LEU A 32 49.44 20.38 20.13
CA LEU A 32 48.63 20.90 19.02
C LEU A 32 49.09 20.40 17.64
N VAL A 33 50.38 20.21 17.42
CA VAL A 33 50.91 19.61 16.17
C VAL A 33 50.47 18.14 16.04
N ARG A 34 50.47 17.39 17.15
CA ARG A 34 49.95 16.01 17.16
C ARG A 34 48.46 15.97 16.82
N ASP A 35 47.66 16.81 17.49
CA ASP A 35 46.22 16.94 17.21
C ASP A 35 45.95 17.31 15.74
N GLN A 36 46.75 18.23 15.18
CA GLN A 36 46.63 18.65 13.78
C GLN A 36 46.86 17.48 12.82
N LYS A 37 47.91 16.69 13.02
CA LYS A 37 48.20 15.50 12.20
C LYS A 37 47.07 14.47 12.31
N GLU A 38 46.56 14.24 13.51
CA GLU A 38 45.47 13.29 13.73
C GLU A 38 44.18 13.74 13.01
N LEU A 39 43.83 15.03 13.11
CA LEU A 39 42.70 15.61 12.36
C LEU A 39 42.91 15.59 10.84
N GLN A 40 44.14 15.77 10.35
CA GLN A 40 44.46 15.63 8.92
C GLN A 40 44.23 14.20 8.43
N THR A 41 44.75 13.20 9.14
CA THR A 41 44.53 11.78 8.77
C THR A 41 43.05 11.41 8.81
N ARG A 42 42.28 11.93 9.78
CA ARG A 42 40.84 11.74 9.85
C ARG A 42 40.12 12.39 8.66
N ARG A 43 40.48 13.62 8.28
CA ARG A 43 39.94 14.30 7.10
C ARG A 43 40.11 13.45 5.85
N ASP A 44 41.30 12.89 5.64
CA ASP A 44 41.61 12.11 4.44
C ASP A 44 40.84 10.79 4.39
N LYS A 45 40.68 10.12 5.54
CA LYS A 45 39.82 8.94 5.66
C LYS A 45 38.35 9.24 5.34
N ILE A 46 37.82 10.34 5.87
CA ILE A 46 36.44 10.77 5.58
C ILE A 46 36.30 11.12 4.09
N ALA A 47 37.30 11.79 3.50
CA ALA A 47 37.29 12.13 2.07
C ALA A 47 37.22 10.91 1.16
N ASN A 48 38.00 9.87 1.47
CA ASN A 48 37.94 8.62 0.71
C ASN A 48 36.60 7.90 0.89
N SER A 49 36.03 7.92 2.10
CA SER A 49 34.71 7.36 2.38
C SER A 49 33.59 8.09 1.62
N ILE A 50 33.64 9.43 1.54
CA ILE A 50 32.68 10.22 0.76
C ILE A 50 32.76 9.85 -0.72
N LYS A 51 33.96 9.80 -1.31
CA LYS A 51 34.13 9.44 -2.71
C LYS A 51 33.51 8.08 -3.03
N LYS A 52 33.76 7.07 -2.19
CA LYS A 52 33.19 5.72 -2.36
C LYS A 52 31.65 5.76 -2.25
N THR A 53 31.12 6.37 -1.19
CA THR A 53 29.67 6.45 -0.95
C THR A 53 28.95 7.23 -2.05
N GLU A 54 29.58 8.27 -2.62
CA GLU A 54 28.99 9.04 -3.74
C GLU A 54 28.92 8.24 -5.04
N VAL A 55 29.90 7.37 -5.31
CA VAL A 55 29.86 6.45 -6.47
C VAL A 55 28.72 5.45 -6.29
N ASP A 56 28.66 4.79 -5.13
CA ASP A 56 27.62 3.81 -4.82
C ASP A 56 26.21 4.45 -4.86
N ARG A 57 26.07 5.68 -4.32
CA ARG A 57 24.82 6.45 -4.36
C ARG A 57 24.38 6.79 -5.78
N LYS A 58 25.32 7.15 -6.67
CA LYS A 58 25.00 7.43 -8.08
C LYS A 58 24.55 6.16 -8.81
N ALA A 59 25.25 5.04 -8.60
CA ALA A 59 24.85 3.75 -9.20
C ALA A 59 23.44 3.34 -8.73
N ALA A 60 23.16 3.40 -7.42
CA ALA A 60 21.83 3.11 -6.87
C ALA A 60 20.75 4.06 -7.40
N GLN A 61 21.07 5.34 -7.63
CA GLN A 61 20.15 6.32 -8.20
C GLN A 61 19.78 5.99 -9.65
N GLU A 62 20.76 5.53 -10.44
CA GLU A 62 20.58 5.19 -11.84
C GLU A 62 19.78 3.89 -12.00
N GLU A 63 20.06 2.88 -11.17
CA GLU A 63 19.26 1.65 -11.09
C GLU A 63 17.80 1.92 -10.69
N LEU A 64 17.59 2.79 -9.69
CA LEU A 64 16.24 3.16 -9.26
C LEU A 64 15.47 3.90 -10.35
N ARG A 65 16.13 4.78 -11.12
CA ARG A 65 15.51 5.48 -12.25
C ARG A 65 15.11 4.53 -13.36
N GLU A 66 15.99 3.60 -13.72
CA GLU A 66 15.70 2.63 -14.77
C GLU A 66 14.56 1.69 -14.37
N ALA A 67 14.56 1.21 -13.13
CA ALA A 67 13.48 0.38 -12.60
C ALA A 67 12.12 1.10 -12.58
N ASN A 68 12.09 2.39 -12.20
CA ASN A 68 10.87 3.19 -12.24
C ASN A 68 10.37 3.40 -13.68
N ARG A 69 11.27 3.72 -14.62
CA ARG A 69 10.93 3.90 -16.04
C ARG A 69 10.29 2.64 -16.62
N GLN A 70 10.90 1.48 -16.40
CA GLN A 70 10.37 0.20 -16.87
C GLN A 70 9.00 -0.13 -16.26
N ASN A 71 8.77 0.23 -15.00
CA ASN A 71 7.49 0.01 -14.34
C ASN A 71 6.39 0.95 -14.87
N GLU A 72 6.72 2.21 -15.16
CA GLU A 72 5.81 3.17 -15.78
C GLU A 72 5.42 2.76 -17.20
N GLU A 73 6.40 2.37 -18.02
CA GLU A 73 6.16 1.88 -19.39
C GLU A 73 5.27 0.63 -19.39
N ALA A 74 5.53 -0.34 -18.50
CA ALA A 74 4.71 -1.53 -18.35
C ALA A 74 3.28 -1.22 -17.88
N ASN A 75 3.11 -0.30 -16.93
CA ASN A 75 1.78 0.12 -16.47
C ASN A 75 1.00 0.89 -17.54
N ARG A 76 1.67 1.74 -18.34
CA ARG A 76 1.06 2.44 -19.48
C ARG A 76 0.56 1.44 -20.51
N ARG A 77 1.42 0.48 -20.90
CA ARG A 77 1.06 -0.55 -21.86
C ARG A 77 -0.09 -1.43 -21.37
N ARG A 78 -0.13 -1.77 -20.07
CA ARG A 78 -1.26 -2.48 -19.46
C ARG A 78 -2.57 -1.69 -19.60
N GLY A 79 -2.54 -0.39 -19.30
CA GLY A 79 -3.73 0.47 -19.44
C GLY A 79 -4.24 0.58 -20.88
N GLU A 80 -3.33 0.66 -21.85
CA GLU A 80 -3.67 0.62 -23.29
C GLU A 80 -4.35 -0.71 -23.66
N ILE A 81 -3.78 -1.85 -23.22
CA ILE A 81 -4.33 -3.19 -23.49
C ILE A 81 -5.71 -3.36 -22.83
N ASP A 82 -5.90 -2.92 -21.59
CA ASP A 82 -7.18 -3.04 -20.88
C ASP A 82 -8.28 -2.24 -21.59
N LEU A 83 -7.98 -1.03 -22.10
CA LEU A 83 -8.91 -0.23 -22.90
C LEU A 83 -9.25 -0.92 -24.23
N GLU A 84 -8.26 -1.48 -24.94
CA GLU A 84 -8.50 -2.25 -26.18
C GLU A 84 -9.34 -3.50 -25.91
N LEU A 85 -9.08 -4.22 -24.82
CA LEU A 85 -9.84 -5.40 -24.41
C LEU A 85 -11.28 -5.03 -24.03
N GLU A 86 -11.50 -3.90 -23.37
CA GLU A 86 -12.84 -3.42 -23.04
C GLU A 86 -13.66 -3.13 -24.31
N GLN A 87 -13.07 -2.44 -25.29
CA GLN A 87 -13.71 -2.16 -26.59
C GLN A 87 -14.02 -3.45 -27.36
N ILE A 88 -13.08 -4.40 -27.42
CA ILE A 88 -13.29 -5.69 -28.10
C ILE A 88 -14.34 -6.53 -27.35
N ASN A 89 -14.36 -6.52 -26.01
CA ASN A 89 -15.36 -7.23 -25.23
C ASN A 89 -16.75 -6.61 -25.31
N ALA A 90 -16.88 -5.29 -25.51
CA ALA A 90 -18.15 -4.64 -25.79
C ALA A 90 -18.70 -5.10 -27.15
N THR A 91 -17.90 -4.99 -28.21
CA THR A 91 -18.30 -5.46 -29.56
C THR A 91 -18.61 -6.95 -29.62
N LEU A 92 -17.90 -7.79 -28.86
CA LEU A 92 -18.20 -9.22 -28.74
C LEU A 92 -19.48 -9.50 -27.95
N ARG A 93 -19.82 -8.68 -26.93
CA ARG A 93 -21.06 -8.81 -26.15
C ARG A 93 -22.27 -8.46 -27.00
N ASP A 94 -22.23 -7.33 -27.70
CA ASP A 94 -23.30 -6.88 -28.60
C ASP A 94 -23.59 -7.94 -29.69
N ALA A 95 -22.54 -8.58 -30.22
CA ALA A 95 -22.67 -9.65 -31.21
C ALA A 95 -23.12 -11.00 -30.61
N ARG A 96 -22.92 -11.23 -29.31
CA ARG A 96 -23.31 -12.47 -28.61
C ARG A 96 -24.78 -12.45 -28.21
N ASP A 97 -25.30 -11.31 -27.78
CA ASP A 97 -26.71 -11.14 -27.44
C ASP A 97 -27.64 -11.36 -28.65
N SER A 98 -27.11 -11.16 -29.86
CA SER A 98 -27.81 -11.44 -31.11
C SER A 98 -27.74 -12.92 -31.57
N ARG A 99 -27.12 -13.84 -30.81
CA ARG A 99 -26.83 -15.21 -31.28
C ARG A 99 -27.06 -16.29 -30.22
N ARG A 100 -28.12 -17.07 -30.38
CA ARG A 100 -28.19 -18.45 -29.87
C ARG A 100 -27.80 -19.41 -31.00
N LYS A 101 -26.55 -19.89 -31.00
CA LYS A 101 -26.16 -21.02 -31.87
C LYS A 101 -26.80 -22.29 -31.34
N THR A 102 -27.51 -23.02 -32.19
CA THR A 102 -28.07 -24.34 -31.85
C THR A 102 -26.94 -25.38 -31.79
N ARG A 103 -27.03 -26.31 -30.83
CA ARG A 103 -26.03 -27.38 -30.61
C ARG A 103 -25.73 -28.21 -31.86
N ASP A 104 -26.73 -28.36 -32.73
CA ASP A 104 -26.59 -29.14 -33.97
C ASP A 104 -25.79 -28.40 -35.05
N GLU A 105 -25.78 -27.07 -35.01
CA GLU A 105 -25.02 -26.22 -35.93
C GLU A 105 -23.52 -26.22 -35.59
N GLU A 106 -23.17 -26.25 -34.30
CA GLU A 106 -21.79 -26.37 -33.82
C GLU A 106 -21.19 -27.73 -34.22
N ARG A 107 -21.97 -28.81 -34.08
CA ARG A 107 -21.57 -30.15 -34.54
C ARG A 107 -21.35 -30.22 -36.05
N LEU A 108 -22.22 -29.58 -36.83
CA LEU A 108 -22.06 -29.53 -38.29
C LEU A 108 -20.81 -28.72 -38.68
N GLN A 109 -20.51 -27.63 -37.97
CA GLN A 109 -19.32 -26.82 -38.24
C GLN A 109 -18.01 -27.59 -37.96
N ASP A 110 -17.95 -28.37 -36.90
CA ASP A 110 -16.78 -29.21 -36.60
C ASP A 110 -16.64 -30.39 -37.57
N ALA A 111 -17.77 -30.95 -38.02
CA ALA A 111 -17.79 -31.93 -39.10
C ALA A 111 -17.21 -31.38 -40.41
N ILE A 112 -17.55 -30.14 -40.76
CA ILE A 112 -17.05 -29.48 -41.98
C ILE A 112 -15.54 -29.25 -41.90
N LYS A 113 -15.01 -28.84 -40.74
CA LYS A 113 -13.56 -28.72 -40.53
C LYS A 113 -12.86 -30.07 -40.70
N ALA A 114 -13.45 -31.14 -40.14
CA ALA A 114 -12.92 -32.49 -40.29
C ALA A 114 -12.94 -32.95 -41.76
N LEU A 115 -14.04 -32.70 -42.48
CA LEU A 115 -14.18 -33.02 -43.90
C LEU A 115 -13.16 -32.27 -44.77
N LYS A 116 -12.93 -30.97 -44.53
CA LYS A 116 -11.88 -30.21 -45.24
C LYS A 116 -10.46 -30.75 -44.99
N LEU A 117 -10.21 -31.28 -43.79
CA LEU A 117 -8.90 -31.83 -43.45
C LEU A 117 -8.66 -33.20 -44.10
N HIS A 118 -9.70 -34.04 -44.15
CA HIS A 118 -9.62 -35.43 -44.64
C HIS A 118 -9.77 -35.54 -46.15
N PHE A 119 -10.57 -34.67 -46.78
CA PHE A 119 -10.88 -34.71 -48.22
C PHE A 119 -10.41 -33.42 -48.90
N LYS A 120 -9.36 -33.51 -49.72
CA LYS A 120 -8.79 -32.35 -50.44
C LYS A 120 -9.74 -31.70 -51.47
N GLY A 121 -10.77 -32.42 -51.89
CA GLY A 121 -11.78 -31.95 -52.86
C GLY A 121 -12.93 -31.13 -52.27
N VAL A 122 -12.92 -30.83 -50.96
CA VAL A 122 -13.96 -30.05 -50.28
C VAL A 122 -13.50 -28.60 -50.11
N TYR A 123 -14.12 -27.67 -50.83
CA TYR A 123 -13.79 -26.24 -50.74
C TYR A 123 -14.40 -25.57 -49.49
N GLY A 124 -15.65 -25.92 -49.15
CA GLY A 124 -16.36 -25.40 -47.99
C GLY A 124 -17.80 -24.99 -48.27
N ARG A 125 -18.45 -24.31 -47.32
CA ARG A 125 -19.81 -23.81 -47.50
C ARG A 125 -19.82 -22.60 -48.41
N LEU A 126 -20.89 -22.42 -49.17
CA LEU A 126 -21.03 -21.28 -50.08
C LEU A 126 -20.88 -19.93 -49.36
N VAL A 127 -21.48 -19.79 -48.16
CA VAL A 127 -21.34 -18.57 -47.31
C VAL A 127 -19.90 -18.25 -46.87
N ASP A 128 -19.01 -19.24 -46.81
CA ASP A 128 -17.61 -19.01 -46.45
C ASP A 128 -16.74 -18.67 -47.69
N LEU A 129 -17.25 -18.92 -48.90
CA LEU A 129 -16.50 -18.91 -50.16
C LEU A 129 -16.81 -17.72 -51.09
N CYS A 130 -17.94 -17.05 -50.88
CA CYS A 130 -18.30 -15.83 -51.60
C CYS A 130 -18.63 -14.71 -50.62
N ARG A 131 -18.74 -13.46 -51.07
CA ARG A 131 -19.18 -12.34 -50.21
C ARG A 131 -19.96 -11.30 -51.01
N PRO A 132 -21.05 -10.75 -50.47
CA PRO A 132 -21.70 -9.58 -51.06
C PRO A 132 -20.73 -8.39 -51.12
N THR A 133 -20.75 -7.62 -52.22
CA THR A 133 -19.84 -6.47 -52.40
C THR A 133 -20.09 -5.36 -51.38
N GLN A 134 -21.32 -5.22 -50.88
CA GLN A 134 -21.70 -4.23 -49.87
C GLN A 134 -22.66 -4.84 -48.84
N ARG A 135 -22.58 -4.37 -47.59
CA ARG A 135 -23.37 -4.88 -46.47
C ARG A 135 -24.89 -4.77 -46.68
N ARG A 136 -25.36 -3.75 -47.42
CA ARG A 136 -26.79 -3.56 -47.77
C ARG A 136 -27.40 -4.74 -48.51
N TYR A 137 -26.59 -5.55 -49.18
CA TYR A 137 -27.04 -6.68 -49.98
C TYR A 137 -27.00 -8.01 -49.21
N ASN A 138 -26.54 -8.03 -47.96
CA ASN A 138 -26.40 -9.27 -47.17
C ASN A 138 -27.71 -10.05 -47.08
N LEU A 139 -28.82 -9.36 -46.75
CA LEU A 139 -30.13 -9.99 -46.63
C LEU A 139 -30.65 -10.46 -47.99
N ALA A 140 -30.60 -9.59 -49.01
CA ALA A 140 -31.05 -9.92 -50.35
C ALA A 140 -30.30 -11.10 -50.97
N VAL A 141 -28.98 -11.19 -50.78
CA VAL A 141 -28.16 -12.30 -51.29
C VAL A 141 -28.46 -13.59 -50.54
N THR A 142 -28.58 -13.55 -49.20
CA THR A 142 -28.93 -14.73 -48.39
C THR A 142 -30.29 -15.28 -48.79
N VAL A 143 -31.28 -14.41 -48.99
CA VAL A 143 -32.62 -14.81 -49.42
C VAL A 143 -32.63 -15.28 -50.88
N ALA A 144 -31.82 -14.68 -51.76
CA ALA A 144 -31.72 -15.09 -53.17
C ALA A 144 -31.20 -16.52 -53.32
N ALA A 145 -30.16 -16.89 -52.57
CA ALA A 145 -29.55 -18.22 -52.59
C ALA A 145 -30.26 -19.24 -51.67
N GLY A 146 -31.04 -18.77 -50.69
CA GLY A 146 -31.94 -19.61 -49.89
C GLY A 146 -31.23 -20.80 -49.21
N LYS A 147 -31.74 -22.01 -49.45
CA LYS A 147 -31.18 -23.26 -48.87
C LYS A 147 -29.76 -23.58 -49.33
N ASP A 148 -29.35 -23.07 -50.50
CA ASP A 148 -28.07 -23.39 -51.11
C ASP A 148 -26.91 -22.57 -50.49
N MET A 149 -27.22 -21.62 -49.60
CA MET A 149 -26.23 -20.85 -48.83
C MET A 149 -25.38 -21.72 -47.89
N ASP A 150 -25.98 -22.73 -47.27
CA ASP A 150 -25.31 -23.67 -46.38
C ASP A 150 -24.78 -24.92 -47.14
N ALA A 151 -24.90 -24.95 -48.47
CA ALA A 151 -24.42 -26.07 -49.28
C ALA A 151 -22.89 -26.10 -49.36
N LEU A 152 -22.33 -27.31 -49.32
CA LEU A 152 -20.91 -27.59 -49.39
C LEU A 152 -20.46 -27.78 -50.84
N VAL A 153 -19.56 -26.91 -51.30
CA VAL A 153 -18.97 -26.97 -52.64
C VAL A 153 -17.85 -28.01 -52.67
N VAL A 154 -17.96 -28.97 -53.58
CA VAL A 154 -16.99 -30.06 -53.79
C VAL A 154 -16.55 -30.12 -55.25
N ASP A 155 -15.35 -30.64 -55.49
CA ASP A 155 -14.76 -30.76 -56.83
C ASP A 155 -15.56 -31.69 -57.77
N THR A 156 -15.89 -32.89 -57.30
CA THR A 156 -16.52 -33.94 -58.09
C THR A 156 -17.67 -34.63 -57.35
N LYS A 157 -18.54 -35.29 -58.12
CA LYS A 157 -19.63 -36.10 -57.54
C LYS A 157 -19.12 -37.24 -56.65
N ALA A 158 -17.96 -37.81 -56.96
CA ALA A 158 -17.37 -38.91 -56.18
C ALA A 158 -16.99 -38.45 -54.77
N THR A 159 -16.29 -37.32 -54.65
CA THR A 159 -15.93 -36.71 -53.36
C THR A 159 -17.16 -36.39 -52.52
N GLY A 160 -18.24 -35.90 -53.16
CA GLY A 160 -19.51 -35.66 -52.47
C GLY A 160 -20.14 -36.91 -51.86
N ILE A 161 -20.11 -38.05 -52.57
CA ILE A 161 -20.61 -39.33 -52.06
C ILE A 161 -19.80 -39.82 -50.87
N GLU A 162 -18.47 -39.67 -50.90
CA GLU A 162 -17.60 -40.02 -49.78
C GLU A 162 -17.86 -39.14 -48.55
N CYS A 163 -18.07 -37.85 -48.74
CA CYS A 163 -18.43 -36.93 -47.64
C CYS A 163 -19.80 -37.29 -47.03
N ILE A 164 -20.78 -37.69 -47.84
CA ILE A 164 -22.09 -38.16 -47.36
C ILE A 164 -21.93 -39.46 -46.53
N LYS A 165 -21.06 -40.38 -46.97
CA LYS A 165 -20.76 -41.60 -46.22
C LYS A 165 -20.14 -41.27 -44.86
N TYR A 166 -19.20 -40.33 -44.82
CA TYR A 166 -18.59 -39.84 -43.57
C TYR A 166 -19.61 -39.19 -42.62
N LEU A 167 -20.53 -38.36 -43.12
CA LEU A 167 -21.58 -37.76 -42.30
C LEU A 167 -22.53 -38.82 -41.72
N ARG A 168 -22.88 -39.84 -42.52
CA ARG A 168 -23.75 -40.96 -42.11
C ARG A 168 -23.10 -41.82 -41.03
N GLU A 169 -21.82 -42.17 -41.18
CA GLU A 169 -21.07 -42.99 -40.21
C GLU A 169 -20.94 -42.29 -38.84
N ASN A 170 -20.70 -40.97 -38.86
CA ASN A 170 -20.57 -40.18 -37.64
C ASN A 170 -21.90 -39.66 -37.07
N ARG A 171 -23.04 -40.05 -37.68
CA ARG A 171 -24.40 -39.59 -37.32
C ARG A 171 -24.52 -38.07 -37.21
N ILE A 172 -23.85 -37.39 -38.13
CA ILE A 172 -23.91 -35.94 -38.29
C ILE A 172 -25.09 -35.65 -39.22
N GLY A 173 -25.81 -34.55 -39.02
CA GLY A 173 -27.05 -34.22 -39.74
C GLY A 173 -26.94 -34.18 -41.27
N THR A 174 -28.04 -33.83 -41.93
CA THR A 174 -28.08 -33.72 -43.39
C THR A 174 -27.38 -32.46 -43.89
N ALA A 175 -26.64 -32.58 -45.00
CA ALA A 175 -25.99 -31.46 -45.68
C ALA A 175 -26.14 -31.58 -47.20
N THR A 176 -26.29 -30.44 -47.88
CA THR A 176 -26.36 -30.36 -49.35
C THR A 176 -24.96 -30.22 -49.92
N PHE A 177 -24.62 -30.98 -50.97
CA PHE A 177 -23.33 -30.92 -51.64
C PHE A 177 -23.49 -30.45 -53.09
N LEU A 178 -22.67 -29.50 -53.53
CA LEU A 178 -22.64 -28.94 -54.89
C LEU A 178 -21.36 -29.37 -55.62
N PRO A 179 -21.41 -30.43 -56.43
CA PRO A 179 -20.25 -30.90 -57.19
C PRO A 179 -20.02 -30.04 -58.45
N LEU A 180 -18.85 -29.42 -58.56
CA LEU A 180 -18.52 -28.47 -59.64
C LEU A 180 -18.45 -29.11 -61.04
N ASP A 181 -18.21 -30.42 -61.13
CA ASP A 181 -18.11 -31.18 -62.38
C ASP A 181 -19.46 -31.37 -63.11
N SER A 182 -20.55 -31.48 -62.35
CA SER A 182 -21.87 -31.92 -62.83
C SER A 182 -22.97 -30.88 -62.56
N LEU A 183 -22.59 -29.70 -62.04
CA LEU A 183 -23.52 -28.63 -61.73
C LEU A 183 -24.06 -27.96 -63.01
N GLN A 184 -25.38 -27.98 -63.19
CA GLN A 184 -26.04 -27.30 -64.29
C GLN A 184 -26.28 -25.84 -63.94
N VAL A 185 -25.57 -24.93 -64.61
CA VAL A 185 -25.70 -23.48 -64.43
C VAL A 185 -26.57 -22.86 -65.52
N PRO A 186 -27.22 -21.70 -65.28
CA PRO A 186 -27.93 -20.97 -66.31
C PRO A 186 -27.04 -20.67 -67.53
N SER A 187 -27.60 -20.80 -68.74
CA SER A 187 -26.85 -20.52 -69.97
C SER A 187 -26.43 -19.05 -70.02
N ARG A 188 -25.18 -18.79 -70.41
CA ARG A 188 -24.61 -17.44 -70.52
C ARG A 188 -25.49 -16.51 -71.37
N GLU A 189 -26.10 -17.03 -72.44
CA GLU A 189 -27.01 -16.24 -73.28
C GLU A 189 -28.26 -15.77 -72.53
N SER A 190 -28.80 -16.58 -71.63
CA SER A 190 -29.99 -16.22 -70.84
C SER A 190 -29.67 -15.13 -69.82
N THR A 191 -28.51 -15.21 -69.17
CA THR A 191 -28.04 -14.24 -68.18
C THR A 191 -27.68 -12.90 -68.83
N GLU A 192 -27.00 -12.91 -69.98
CA GLU A 192 -26.67 -11.68 -70.72
C GLU A 192 -27.91 -10.99 -71.31
N ARG A 193 -28.91 -11.75 -71.76
CA ARG A 193 -30.20 -11.17 -72.21
C ARG A 193 -30.92 -10.42 -71.08
N ILE A 194 -30.88 -10.97 -69.87
CA ILE A 194 -31.45 -10.33 -68.68
C ILE A 194 -30.61 -9.11 -68.29
N ARG A 195 -29.27 -9.23 -68.29
CA ARG A 195 -28.36 -8.11 -68.01
C ARG A 195 -28.55 -6.94 -68.99
N ALA A 196 -28.67 -7.22 -70.29
CA ALA A 196 -28.92 -6.21 -71.31
C ALA A 196 -30.29 -5.51 -71.15
N ARG A 197 -31.31 -6.25 -70.71
CA ARG A 197 -32.65 -5.70 -70.41
C ARG A 197 -32.65 -4.80 -69.16
N LEU A 198 -31.78 -5.08 -68.19
CA LEU A 198 -31.69 -4.34 -66.92
C LEU A 198 -30.70 -3.16 -66.98
N ALA A 199 -29.79 -3.14 -67.95
CA ALA A 199 -28.73 -2.13 -68.08
C ALA A 199 -29.24 -0.69 -68.23
N GLN A 200 -30.51 -0.49 -68.59
CA GLN A 200 -31.12 0.83 -68.75
C GLN A 200 -31.70 1.42 -67.44
N ASP A 201 -31.84 0.62 -66.38
CA ASP A 201 -32.49 1.05 -65.14
C ASP A 201 -31.66 0.65 -63.90
N GLY A 202 -31.02 1.63 -63.27
CA GLY A 202 -30.05 1.42 -62.17
C GLY A 202 -30.64 0.85 -60.87
N ARG A 203 -31.97 0.70 -60.80
CA ARG A 203 -32.73 0.11 -59.68
C ARG A 203 -32.66 -1.41 -59.61
N PHE A 204 -32.20 -2.05 -60.69
CA PHE A 204 -32.11 -3.50 -60.77
C PHE A 204 -30.67 -3.96 -60.99
N ARG A 205 -30.26 -4.97 -60.23
CA ARG A 205 -28.94 -5.59 -60.38
C ARG A 205 -29.08 -7.10 -60.39
N LEU A 206 -28.30 -7.79 -61.22
CA LEU A 206 -28.26 -9.24 -61.14
C LEU A 206 -27.60 -9.65 -59.83
N ALA A 207 -28.20 -10.59 -59.10
CA ALA A 207 -27.67 -11.01 -57.80
C ALA A 207 -26.26 -11.62 -57.91
N ALA A 208 -25.92 -12.26 -59.04
CA ALA A 208 -24.57 -12.74 -59.32
C ALA A 208 -23.52 -11.61 -59.47
N ASP A 209 -23.91 -10.41 -59.91
CA ASP A 209 -23.00 -9.26 -60.09
C ASP A 209 -22.74 -8.53 -58.75
N VAL A 210 -23.55 -8.80 -57.73
CA VAL A 210 -23.45 -8.22 -56.39
C VAL A 210 -22.62 -9.11 -55.44
N ILE A 211 -22.17 -10.26 -55.92
CA ILE A 211 -21.41 -11.25 -55.15
C ILE A 211 -19.99 -11.34 -55.70
N THR A 212 -19.02 -11.13 -54.82
CA THR A 212 -17.61 -11.36 -55.09
C THR A 212 -17.26 -12.82 -54.79
N SER A 213 -16.69 -13.53 -55.76
CA SER A 213 -16.28 -14.95 -55.62
C SER A 213 -15.05 -15.26 -56.48
N ASP A 214 -14.30 -16.29 -56.10
CA ASP A 214 -13.22 -16.85 -56.93
C ASP A 214 -13.78 -17.52 -58.21
N SER A 215 -13.02 -17.48 -59.30
CA SER A 215 -13.39 -18.01 -60.62
C SER A 215 -13.72 -19.51 -60.57
N ALA A 216 -13.03 -20.28 -59.72
CA ALA A 216 -13.28 -21.71 -59.53
C ALA A 216 -14.66 -22.02 -58.92
N ILE A 217 -15.19 -21.11 -58.09
CA ILE A 217 -16.42 -21.31 -57.31
C ILE A 217 -17.60 -20.56 -57.93
N HIS A 218 -17.34 -19.69 -58.90
CA HIS A 218 -18.35 -18.88 -59.58
C HIS A 218 -19.50 -19.71 -60.17
N LYS A 219 -19.23 -20.95 -60.64
CA LYS A 219 -20.28 -21.88 -61.09
C LYS A 219 -21.28 -22.22 -59.99
N ALA A 220 -20.82 -22.46 -58.76
CA ALA A 220 -21.68 -22.74 -57.61
C ALA A 220 -22.51 -21.52 -57.20
N VAL A 221 -21.94 -20.31 -57.30
CA VAL A 221 -22.66 -19.06 -57.05
C VAL A 221 -23.76 -18.83 -58.08
N LEU A 222 -23.46 -19.04 -59.37
CA LEU A 222 -24.45 -18.93 -60.46
C LEU A 222 -25.60 -19.93 -60.32
N TYR A 223 -25.33 -21.13 -59.84
CA TYR A 223 -26.36 -22.13 -59.55
C TYR A 223 -27.26 -21.71 -58.38
N ALA A 224 -26.66 -21.33 -57.24
CA ALA A 224 -27.41 -21.00 -56.03
C ALA A 224 -28.29 -19.77 -56.21
N VAL A 225 -27.79 -18.77 -56.94
CA VAL A 225 -28.48 -17.49 -57.12
C VAL A 225 -29.36 -17.47 -58.37
N ASP A 226 -29.06 -18.30 -59.38
CA ASP A 226 -29.77 -18.36 -60.66
C ASP A 226 -29.82 -16.96 -61.33
N ASN A 227 -30.68 -16.76 -62.34
CA ASN A 227 -30.98 -15.47 -62.94
C ASN A 227 -31.88 -14.60 -62.03
N THR A 228 -31.55 -14.49 -60.74
CA THR A 228 -32.27 -13.67 -59.76
C THR A 228 -31.83 -12.22 -59.84
N VAL A 229 -32.78 -11.29 -59.77
CA VAL A 229 -32.54 -9.85 -59.80
C VAL A 229 -32.80 -9.24 -58.42
N VAL A 230 -31.83 -8.49 -57.91
CA VAL A 230 -31.97 -7.67 -56.69
C VAL A 230 -32.54 -6.31 -57.07
N CYS A 231 -33.53 -5.86 -56.32
CA CYS A 231 -34.18 -4.55 -56.47
C CYS A 231 -34.30 -3.87 -55.10
N ASP A 232 -34.50 -2.55 -55.11
CA ASP A 232 -34.57 -1.80 -53.85
C ASP A 232 -35.88 -2.11 -53.09
N ASN A 233 -37.04 -2.03 -53.75
CA ASN A 233 -38.36 -2.10 -53.11
C ASN A 233 -39.30 -3.10 -53.79
N LEU A 234 -40.35 -3.53 -53.07
CA LEU A 234 -41.34 -4.51 -53.55
C LEU A 234 -42.09 -4.05 -54.80
N ASP A 235 -42.36 -2.74 -54.93
CA ASP A 235 -43.05 -2.20 -56.11
C ASP A 235 -42.18 -2.27 -57.36
N SER A 236 -40.86 -2.06 -57.23
CA SER A 236 -39.90 -2.28 -58.31
C SER A 236 -39.84 -3.76 -58.69
N ALA A 237 -39.88 -4.67 -57.71
CA ALA A 237 -39.95 -6.12 -57.95
C ALA A 237 -41.20 -6.50 -58.76
N ARG A 238 -42.38 -5.97 -58.37
CA ARG A 238 -43.66 -6.20 -59.08
C ARG A 238 -43.63 -5.67 -60.50
N GLN A 239 -43.08 -4.48 -60.72
CA GLN A 239 -42.97 -3.89 -62.06
C GLN A 239 -42.12 -4.77 -62.99
N LEU A 240 -41.01 -5.32 -62.48
CA LEU A 240 -40.13 -6.20 -63.25
C LEU A 240 -40.76 -7.55 -63.56
N CYS A 241 -41.43 -8.17 -62.59
CA CYS A 241 -42.02 -9.51 -62.73
C CYS A 241 -43.36 -9.50 -63.49
N PHE A 242 -44.20 -8.46 -63.32
CA PHE A 242 -45.58 -8.44 -63.84
C PHE A 242 -45.86 -7.32 -64.86
N GLY A 243 -45.02 -6.28 -64.95
CA GLY A 243 -45.29 -5.06 -65.71
C GLY A 243 -45.36 -5.20 -67.24
N ASN A 244 -44.92 -6.34 -67.81
CA ASN A 244 -44.93 -6.58 -69.26
C ASN A 244 -46.15 -7.40 -69.75
N THR A 245 -47.16 -7.64 -68.92
CA THR A 245 -48.31 -8.50 -69.28
C THR A 245 -49.40 -7.80 -70.12
N HIS A 246 -49.34 -6.48 -70.33
CA HIS A 246 -50.40 -5.72 -71.02
C HIS A 246 -50.20 -5.51 -72.53
N THR A 247 -49.15 -6.05 -73.15
CA THR A 247 -48.93 -5.86 -74.59
C THR A 247 -48.52 -7.17 -75.26
N ARG A 248 -49.51 -8.03 -75.54
CA ARG A 248 -49.70 -8.76 -76.82
C ARG A 248 -50.76 -9.85 -76.66
N ARG A 249 -51.90 -9.68 -77.35
CA ARG A 249 -52.78 -10.78 -77.75
C ARG A 249 -51.97 -11.68 -78.68
N GLY A 250 -51.65 -12.89 -78.23
CA GLY A 250 -51.06 -13.95 -79.04
C GLY A 250 -49.53 -13.99 -79.04
N GLY A 251 -48.98 -15.06 -78.45
CA GLY A 251 -47.64 -15.58 -78.73
C GLY A 251 -46.49 -15.06 -77.86
N GLN A 252 -45.96 -15.97 -77.04
CA GLN A 252 -44.76 -15.91 -76.19
C GLN A 252 -44.88 -15.15 -74.86
N ALA A 253 -45.02 -15.94 -73.78
CA ALA A 253 -44.80 -15.51 -72.40
C ALA A 253 -43.40 -14.89 -72.27
N GLY A 254 -43.33 -13.65 -71.80
CA GLY A 254 -42.05 -13.01 -71.46
C GLY A 254 -41.29 -13.85 -70.43
N ALA A 255 -39.96 -13.86 -70.50
CA ALA A 255 -39.12 -14.61 -69.58
C ALA A 255 -39.48 -14.27 -68.12
N THR A 256 -39.88 -15.29 -67.35
CA THR A 256 -40.24 -15.17 -65.94
C THR A 256 -38.97 -14.96 -65.10
N ILE A 257 -38.82 -13.76 -64.52
CA ILE A 257 -37.64 -13.37 -63.72
C ILE A 257 -37.97 -13.53 -62.24
N LYS A 258 -37.04 -14.11 -61.45
CA LYS A 258 -37.10 -14.12 -59.99
C LYS A 258 -36.54 -12.78 -59.48
N ALA A 259 -37.27 -12.09 -58.61
CA ALA A 259 -36.84 -10.81 -58.04
C ALA A 259 -36.79 -10.88 -56.51
N VAL A 260 -35.79 -10.25 -55.91
CA VAL A 260 -35.60 -10.16 -54.46
C VAL A 260 -35.37 -8.70 -54.07
N THR A 261 -36.05 -8.22 -53.03
CA THR A 261 -35.87 -6.85 -52.52
C THR A 261 -34.72 -6.78 -51.52
N LEU A 262 -34.21 -5.58 -51.22
CA LEU A 262 -33.24 -5.37 -50.14
C LEU A 262 -33.77 -5.80 -48.77
N GLU A 263 -35.08 -5.69 -48.58
CA GLU A 263 -35.81 -6.09 -47.37
C GLU A 263 -36.12 -7.60 -47.32
N GLY A 264 -35.67 -8.40 -48.29
CA GLY A 264 -35.80 -9.85 -48.26
C GLY A 264 -37.16 -10.40 -48.73
N ALA A 265 -37.99 -9.59 -49.39
CA ALA A 265 -39.19 -10.10 -50.06
C ALA A 265 -38.81 -10.74 -51.40
N VAL A 266 -39.44 -11.87 -51.73
CA VAL A 266 -39.13 -12.67 -52.93
C VAL A 266 -40.34 -12.81 -53.82
N ILE A 267 -40.16 -12.59 -55.13
CA ILE A 267 -41.12 -12.98 -56.17
C ILE A 267 -40.47 -14.10 -57.00
N SER A 268 -41.06 -15.30 -56.95
CA SER A 268 -40.54 -16.46 -57.66
C SER A 268 -40.82 -16.39 -59.17
N LYS A 269 -40.14 -17.22 -59.97
CA LYS A 269 -40.42 -17.36 -61.41
C LYS A 269 -41.86 -17.82 -61.70
N ALA A 270 -42.50 -18.50 -60.73
CA ALA A 270 -43.90 -18.94 -60.82
C ALA A 270 -44.90 -17.83 -60.42
N GLY A 271 -44.42 -16.65 -60.03
CA GLY A 271 -45.26 -15.52 -59.60
C GLY A 271 -45.73 -15.58 -58.15
N THR A 272 -45.27 -16.57 -57.36
CA THR A 272 -45.54 -16.61 -55.92
C THR A 272 -44.74 -15.53 -55.20
N MET A 273 -45.37 -14.80 -54.29
CA MET A 273 -44.73 -13.76 -53.48
C MET A 273 -44.57 -14.23 -52.03
N THR A 274 -43.35 -14.16 -51.52
CA THR A 274 -43.03 -14.46 -50.12
C THR A 274 -42.52 -13.17 -49.46
N GLY A 275 -43.20 -12.72 -48.41
CA GLY A 275 -42.83 -11.52 -47.65
C GLY A 275 -42.77 -11.83 -46.16
N GLY A 276 -41.82 -11.21 -45.46
CA GLY A 276 -41.52 -11.44 -44.05
C GLY A 276 -40.10 -12.00 -43.88
N VAL A 277 -39.22 -11.20 -43.28
CA VAL A 277 -37.88 -11.68 -42.91
C VAL A 277 -38.03 -12.62 -41.74
N THR A 278 -37.72 -13.91 -41.92
CA THR A 278 -37.71 -14.82 -40.78
C THR A 278 -36.51 -14.51 -39.88
N ASN A 279 -36.65 -14.79 -38.58
CA ASN A 279 -35.51 -14.71 -37.65
C ASN A 279 -34.33 -15.60 -38.13
N GLU A 280 -34.62 -16.69 -38.84
CA GLU A 280 -33.60 -17.53 -39.46
C GLU A 280 -32.85 -16.82 -40.60
N ASP A 281 -33.54 -16.08 -41.47
CA ASP A 281 -32.93 -15.36 -42.58
C ASP A 281 -32.08 -14.17 -42.10
N SER A 282 -32.54 -13.48 -41.05
CA SER A 282 -31.76 -12.43 -40.38
C SER A 282 -30.50 -13.00 -39.72
N ASN A 283 -30.63 -14.13 -39.00
CA ASN A 283 -29.50 -14.83 -38.40
C ASN A 283 -28.50 -15.34 -39.43
N LYS A 284 -28.98 -15.85 -40.58
CA LYS A 284 -28.14 -16.29 -41.71
C LYS A 284 -27.44 -15.13 -42.39
N ALA A 285 -28.10 -13.98 -42.57
CA ALA A 285 -27.47 -12.75 -43.08
C ALA A 285 -26.44 -12.15 -42.11
N GLY A 286 -26.57 -12.39 -40.79
CA GLY A 286 -25.57 -12.03 -39.79
C GLY A 286 -24.29 -12.88 -39.85
N ARG A 287 -24.27 -14.02 -40.55
CA ARG A 287 -23.09 -14.90 -40.69
C ARG A 287 -21.99 -14.30 -41.55
N TRP A 288 -22.34 -13.36 -42.43
CA TRP A 288 -21.35 -12.63 -43.24
C TRP A 288 -20.31 -11.88 -42.39
N ASP A 289 -20.66 -11.54 -41.14
CA ASP A 289 -19.77 -10.85 -40.19
C ASP A 289 -18.91 -11.84 -39.34
N ASP A 290 -19.09 -13.17 -39.46
CA ASP A 290 -18.41 -14.18 -38.62
C ASP A 290 -16.88 -14.15 -38.70
N GLN A 291 -16.34 -13.87 -39.89
CA GLN A 291 -14.89 -13.79 -40.07
C GLN A 291 -14.29 -12.53 -39.43
N ALA A 292 -15.02 -11.42 -39.42
CA ALA A 292 -14.62 -10.21 -38.69
C ALA A 292 -14.65 -10.47 -37.18
N MET A 293 -15.67 -11.19 -36.69
CA MET A 293 -15.77 -11.63 -35.29
C MET A 293 -14.65 -12.61 -34.90
N GLY A 294 -14.23 -13.49 -35.81
CA GLY A 294 -13.08 -14.40 -35.62
C GLY A 294 -11.76 -13.64 -35.45
N ASN A 295 -11.52 -12.64 -36.29
CA ASN A 295 -10.33 -11.79 -36.19
C ASN A 295 -10.30 -10.99 -34.87
N LEU A 296 -11.44 -10.49 -34.41
CA LEU A 296 -11.56 -9.82 -33.11
C LEU A 296 -11.28 -10.77 -31.93
N ARG A 297 -11.73 -12.03 -32.01
CA ARG A 297 -11.42 -13.05 -31.00
C ARG A 297 -9.93 -13.39 -30.95
N GLN A 298 -9.28 -13.52 -32.11
CA GLN A 298 -7.85 -13.77 -32.16
C GLN A 298 -7.06 -12.56 -31.60
N LYS A 299 -7.48 -11.33 -31.94
CA LYS A 299 -6.88 -10.12 -31.37
C LYS A 299 -7.05 -10.06 -29.85
N LYS A 300 -8.23 -10.42 -29.35
CA LYS A 300 -8.49 -10.56 -27.92
C LYS A 300 -7.54 -11.56 -27.25
N GLU A 301 -7.39 -12.76 -27.81
CA GLU A 301 -6.50 -13.78 -27.28
C GLU A 301 -5.03 -13.31 -27.25
N THR A 302 -4.57 -12.61 -28.29
CA THR A 302 -3.20 -12.04 -28.30
C THR A 302 -3.00 -10.95 -27.25
N LEU A 303 -3.99 -10.08 -27.05
CA LEU A 303 -3.94 -9.01 -26.04
C LEU A 303 -4.06 -9.58 -24.61
N GLU A 304 -4.88 -10.60 -24.41
CA GLU A 304 -4.96 -11.33 -23.13
C GLU A 304 -3.66 -12.07 -22.81
N ALA A 305 -2.99 -12.64 -23.81
CA ALA A 305 -1.67 -13.25 -23.64
C ALA A 305 -0.61 -12.19 -23.27
N GLU A 306 -0.55 -11.07 -23.99
CA GLU A 306 0.38 -9.96 -23.69
C GLU A 306 0.13 -9.40 -22.28
N ARG A 307 -1.13 -9.20 -21.89
CA ARG A 307 -1.51 -8.80 -20.53
C ARG A 307 -1.06 -9.84 -19.50
N ASN A 308 -1.33 -11.12 -19.74
CA ASN A 308 -0.93 -12.19 -18.83
C ASN A 308 0.59 -12.31 -18.69
N ASP A 309 1.37 -11.96 -19.71
CA ASP A 309 2.83 -11.95 -19.63
C ASP A 309 3.36 -10.72 -18.87
N LEU A 310 2.71 -9.55 -19.04
CA LEU A 310 2.95 -8.38 -18.18
C LEU A 310 2.60 -8.66 -16.72
N ASP A 311 1.50 -9.37 -16.48
CA ASP A 311 1.04 -9.80 -15.16
C ASP A 311 1.93 -10.92 -14.59
N ARG A 312 2.37 -11.92 -15.36
CA ARG A 312 3.29 -12.99 -14.91
C ARG A 312 4.63 -12.44 -14.48
N ASN A 313 5.14 -11.42 -15.17
CA ASN A 313 6.33 -10.69 -14.75
C ASN A 313 6.11 -9.85 -13.47
N GLN A 314 4.86 -9.68 -13.03
CA GLN A 314 4.46 -9.20 -11.71
C GLN A 314 4.10 -10.33 -10.72
N THR A 315 3.70 -11.52 -11.19
CA THR A 315 2.92 -12.53 -10.43
C THR A 315 3.67 -13.86 -10.23
N THR A 316 4.93 -13.99 -10.63
CA THR A 316 5.79 -15.10 -10.18
C THR A 316 6.19 -14.91 -8.72
N GLY A 317 5.26 -15.27 -7.84
CA GLY A 317 5.39 -15.32 -6.38
C GLY A 317 4.20 -14.64 -5.72
N ARG A 318 3.50 -15.34 -4.81
CA ARG A 318 2.47 -14.77 -3.92
C ARG A 318 2.92 -13.42 -3.39
N GLN A 319 2.43 -12.35 -4.00
CA GLN A 319 2.52 -10.93 -3.63
C GLN A 319 2.60 -10.11 -4.92
N SER A 320 1.68 -9.17 -5.11
CA SER A 320 1.72 -8.09 -6.12
C SER A 320 2.93 -7.14 -5.95
N ILE A 321 4.03 -7.63 -5.38
CA ILE A 321 5.07 -6.84 -4.72
C ILE A 321 6.47 -7.13 -5.31
N GLY A 322 6.66 -7.95 -6.35
CA GLY A 322 8.01 -8.23 -6.87
C GLY A 322 8.77 -7.00 -7.41
N ARG A 323 8.22 -6.30 -8.41
CA ARG A 323 8.81 -5.06 -8.95
C ARG A 323 8.70 -3.88 -8.00
N SER A 324 7.59 -3.81 -7.23
CA SER A 324 7.39 -2.77 -6.22
C SER A 324 8.38 -2.90 -5.07
N ASN A 325 8.63 -4.12 -4.56
CA ASN A 325 9.67 -4.41 -3.56
C ASN A 325 11.03 -4.08 -4.12
N ARG A 326 11.33 -4.44 -5.38
CA ARG A 326 12.63 -4.09 -5.96
C ARG A 326 12.85 -2.58 -6.03
N ILE A 327 11.83 -1.81 -6.42
CA ILE A 327 11.87 -0.34 -6.41
C ILE A 327 12.01 0.18 -4.97
N GLU A 328 11.28 -0.41 -4.01
CA GLU A 328 11.33 -0.02 -2.60
C GLU A 328 12.68 -0.36 -1.94
N GLU A 329 13.26 -1.52 -2.24
CA GLU A 329 14.61 -1.93 -1.86
C GLU A 329 15.67 -0.99 -2.44
N LEU A 330 15.59 -0.68 -3.73
CA LEU A 330 16.50 0.25 -4.40
C LEU A 330 16.35 1.67 -3.83
N ARG A 331 15.13 2.09 -3.48
CA ARG A 331 14.85 3.37 -2.84
C ARG A 331 15.41 3.41 -1.43
N ASN A 332 15.18 2.38 -0.62
CA ASN A 332 15.75 2.25 0.72
C ASN A 332 17.29 2.24 0.69
N ASN A 333 17.88 1.55 -0.29
CA ASN A 333 19.33 1.55 -0.51
C ASN A 333 19.83 2.95 -0.87
N TYR A 334 19.20 3.63 -1.84
CA TYR A 334 19.52 5.00 -2.21
C TYR A 334 19.42 5.97 -1.03
N ASP A 335 18.33 5.92 -0.26
CA ASP A 335 18.09 6.79 0.89
C ASP A 335 19.13 6.53 1.99
N SER A 336 19.49 5.27 2.24
CA SER A 336 20.54 4.91 3.20
C SER A 336 21.92 5.45 2.79
N LEU A 337 22.28 5.34 1.51
CA LEU A 337 23.52 5.86 0.95
C LEU A 337 23.53 7.39 0.90
N ASN A 338 22.39 8.02 0.63
CA ASN A 338 22.24 9.46 0.63
C ASN A 338 22.43 10.03 2.05
N ASN A 339 21.75 9.46 3.04
CA ASN A 339 21.92 9.82 4.43
C ASN A 339 23.38 9.64 4.87
N ARG A 340 24.01 8.50 4.56
CA ARG A 340 25.42 8.24 4.87
C ARG A 340 26.36 9.27 4.22
N ALA A 341 26.10 9.69 2.99
CA ALA A 341 26.87 10.71 2.30
C ALA A 341 26.71 12.09 2.97
N GLU A 342 25.49 12.47 3.37
CA GLU A 342 25.22 13.72 4.09
C GLU A 342 25.89 13.76 5.47
N TYR A 343 25.78 12.68 6.26
CA TYR A 343 26.48 12.57 7.54
C TYR A 343 28.00 12.67 7.35
N SER A 344 28.57 11.99 6.36
CA SER A 344 30.00 12.03 6.09
C SER A 344 30.47 13.42 5.64
N LYS A 345 29.66 14.15 4.86
CA LYS A 345 29.90 15.56 4.47
C LYS A 345 29.88 16.48 5.69
N SER A 346 28.88 16.33 6.56
CA SER A 346 28.78 17.11 7.79
C SER A 346 29.97 16.86 8.73
N ASP A 347 30.39 15.59 8.91
CA ASP A 347 31.58 15.26 9.72
C ASP A 347 32.88 15.79 9.09
N MET A 348 32.97 15.81 7.76
CA MET A 348 34.08 16.45 7.05
C MET A 348 34.14 17.95 7.30
N GLU A 349 33.00 18.66 7.24
CA GLU A 349 32.96 20.09 7.53
C GLU A 349 33.36 20.39 8.97
N PHE A 350 32.86 19.61 9.94
CA PHE A 350 33.24 19.73 11.33
C PHE A 350 34.75 19.53 11.53
N THR A 351 35.31 18.45 10.94
CA THR A 351 36.74 18.15 11.00
C THR A 351 37.57 19.26 10.34
N ARG A 352 37.10 19.81 9.22
CA ARG A 352 37.76 20.93 8.52
C ARG A 352 37.77 22.21 9.36
N LYS A 353 36.66 22.54 10.02
CA LYS A 353 36.56 23.70 10.94
C LYS A 353 37.49 23.54 12.14
N ALA A 354 37.46 22.38 12.81
CA ALA A 354 38.35 22.08 13.93
C ALA A 354 39.83 22.17 13.56
N LEU A 355 40.19 21.70 12.36
CA LEU A 355 41.55 21.79 11.83
C LEU A 355 41.96 23.23 11.51
N ALA A 356 41.04 24.06 11.01
CA ALA A 356 41.28 25.50 10.82
C ALA A 356 41.52 26.22 12.15
N GLU A 357 40.71 25.97 13.18
CA GLU A 357 40.89 26.53 14.52
C GLU A 357 42.25 26.14 15.10
N LYS A 358 42.60 24.86 15.07
CA LYS A 358 43.91 24.36 15.53
C LYS A 358 45.08 25.00 14.77
N ASN A 359 44.94 25.20 13.46
CA ASN A 359 45.94 25.91 12.65
C ASN A 359 46.11 27.38 13.08
N THR A 360 45.01 28.08 13.40
CA THR A 360 45.08 29.47 13.89
C THR A 360 45.76 29.57 15.26
N LEU A 361 45.45 28.64 16.17
CA LEU A 361 46.10 28.53 17.48
C LEU A 361 47.60 28.26 17.34
N LEU A 362 47.98 27.32 16.46
CA LEU A 362 49.37 27.03 16.16
C LEU A 362 50.14 28.25 15.63
N LYS A 363 49.54 29.03 14.73
CA LYS A 363 50.12 30.30 14.25
C LYS A 363 50.31 31.31 15.38
N SER A 364 49.36 31.40 16.32
CA SER A 364 49.46 32.33 17.46
C SER A 364 50.54 31.92 18.46
N ILE A 365 50.70 30.63 18.75
CA ILE A 365 51.72 30.10 19.67
C ILE A 365 53.11 30.19 19.03
N ALA A 366 53.22 29.91 17.73
CA ALA A 366 54.46 30.06 16.98
C ALA A 366 55.01 31.50 16.99
N ARG A 367 54.15 32.52 17.15
CA ARG A 367 54.56 33.92 17.33
C ARG A 367 55.01 34.25 18.76
N LYS A 368 54.47 33.58 19.78
CA LYS A 368 54.77 33.84 21.20
C LYS A 368 56.10 33.24 21.66
N ILE A 369 56.47 32.08 21.12
CA ILE A 369 57.73 31.38 21.46
C ILE A 369 58.96 32.29 21.28
N PRO A 370 59.21 32.92 20.12
CA PRO A 370 60.40 33.77 19.95
C PRO A 370 60.39 35.00 20.87
N GLN A 371 59.22 35.56 21.20
CA GLN A 371 59.10 36.67 22.14
C GLN A 371 59.48 36.27 23.58
N LEU A 372 59.13 35.04 23.98
CA LEU A 372 59.50 34.50 25.30
C LEU A 372 60.97 34.08 25.35
N GLU A 373 61.52 33.54 24.25
CA GLU A 373 62.95 33.23 24.11
C GLU A 373 63.81 34.49 24.24
N GLU A 374 63.44 35.57 23.53
CA GLU A 374 64.11 36.86 23.62
C GLU A 374 64.07 37.44 25.05
N LYS A 375 62.89 37.38 25.69
CA LYS A 375 62.71 37.87 27.07
C LYS A 375 63.52 37.06 28.09
N SER A 376 63.60 35.73 27.93
CA SER A 376 64.43 34.86 28.78
C SER A 376 65.91 35.20 28.62
N SER A 377 66.37 35.41 27.39
CA SER A 377 67.76 35.79 27.09
C SER A 377 68.17 37.13 27.71
N GLN A 378 67.29 38.15 27.65
CA GLN A 378 67.55 39.47 28.25
C GLN A 378 67.70 39.39 29.78
N LEU A 379 66.83 38.62 30.45
CA LEU A 379 66.90 38.43 31.90
C LEU A 379 68.15 37.64 32.33
N GLU A 380 68.58 36.65 31.53
CA GLU A 380 69.83 35.92 31.78
C GLU A 380 71.08 36.80 31.65
N GLU A 381 71.12 37.72 30.68
CA GLU A 381 72.20 38.70 30.56
C GLU A 381 72.22 39.69 31.74
N GLU A 382 71.05 40.12 32.21
CA GLU A 382 70.92 41.01 33.37
C GLU A 382 71.41 40.32 34.66
N ILE A 383 71.10 39.03 34.83
CA ILE A 383 71.62 38.22 35.95
C ILE A 383 73.16 38.16 35.91
N LYS A 384 73.77 37.93 34.74
CA LYS A 384 75.25 37.91 34.61
C LYS A 384 75.88 39.24 35.01
N LYS A 385 75.27 40.38 34.63
CA LYS A 385 75.75 41.71 35.02
C LYS A 385 75.69 41.89 36.54
N LEU A 386 74.54 41.61 37.15
CA LEU A 386 74.35 41.74 38.59
C LEU A 386 75.25 40.79 39.41
N ASP A 387 75.48 39.56 38.94
CA ASP A 387 76.40 38.62 39.59
C ASP A 387 77.85 39.16 39.56
N SER A 388 78.28 39.79 38.46
CA SER A 388 79.60 40.43 38.37
C SER A 388 79.75 41.66 39.31
N GLU A 389 78.68 42.42 39.53
CA GLU A 389 78.66 43.54 40.48
C GLU A 389 78.71 43.05 41.93
N LYS A 390 78.02 41.95 42.22
CA LYS A 390 78.09 41.28 43.53
C LYS A 390 79.49 40.80 43.84
N GLU A 391 80.18 40.20 42.87
CA GLU A 391 81.55 39.68 43.06
C GLU A 391 82.55 40.81 43.34
N LYS A 392 82.43 41.94 42.64
CA LYS A 392 83.22 43.16 42.93
C LYS A 392 82.99 43.66 44.36
N ALA A 393 81.73 43.77 44.78
CA ALA A 393 81.39 44.22 46.13
C ALA A 393 81.85 43.23 47.24
N VAL A 394 81.87 41.92 46.97
CA VAL A 394 82.44 40.91 47.88
C VAL A 394 83.94 41.12 48.06
N ASN A 395 84.66 41.35 46.97
CA ASN A 395 86.11 41.52 47.00
C ASN A 395 86.52 42.84 47.69
N GLU A 396 85.75 43.91 47.50
CA GLU A 396 85.95 45.18 48.24
C GLU A 396 85.75 45.02 49.74
N VAL A 397 84.72 44.28 50.17
CA VAL A 397 84.48 43.99 51.60
C VAL A 397 85.57 43.08 52.18
N LYS A 398 86.12 42.15 51.40
CA LYS A 398 87.21 41.26 51.82
C LYS A 398 88.51 42.05 52.02
N ALA A 399 88.85 42.93 51.07
CA ALA A 399 90.00 43.82 51.18
C ALA A 399 89.91 44.76 52.40
N ALA A 400 88.75 45.37 52.65
CA ALA A 400 88.53 46.23 53.81
C ALA A 400 88.59 45.49 55.17
N LYS A 401 88.23 44.20 55.19
CA LYS A 401 88.36 43.35 56.38
C LYS A 401 89.81 42.97 56.67
N ASP A 402 90.58 42.64 55.63
CA ASP A 402 92.01 42.30 55.77
C ASP A 402 92.83 43.52 56.24
N GLU A 403 92.46 44.74 55.83
CA GLU A 403 93.10 46.00 56.25
C GLU A 403 92.90 46.33 57.74
N HIS A 404 91.74 46.04 58.33
CA HIS A 404 91.43 46.38 59.72
C HIS A 404 91.73 45.28 60.76
N LEU A 405 91.83 44.01 60.35
CA LEU A 405 92.04 42.87 61.25
C LEU A 405 93.43 42.22 61.18
N GLY A 406 94.30 42.67 60.26
CA GLY A 406 95.68 42.19 60.14
C GLY A 406 96.51 42.20 61.43
N PRO A 407 96.46 43.27 62.27
CA PRO A 407 97.24 43.32 63.52
C PRO A 407 96.68 42.40 64.63
N PHE A 408 95.38 42.10 64.62
CA PHE A 408 94.72 41.28 65.64
C PHE A 408 94.93 39.77 65.41
N LEU A 409 94.98 39.35 64.14
CA LEU A 409 95.22 37.94 63.76
C LEU A 409 96.65 37.46 64.01
N ALA A 410 97.64 38.36 64.00
CA ALA A 410 99.03 38.02 64.30
C ALA A 410 99.30 37.79 65.81
N ALA A 411 98.49 38.40 66.69
CA ALA A 411 98.72 38.40 68.14
C ALA A 411 98.12 37.18 68.89
N THR A 412 97.12 36.50 68.33
CA THR A 412 96.36 35.46 69.05
C THR A 412 96.58 34.03 68.54
N GLY A 413 97.39 33.82 67.49
CA GLY A 413 97.76 32.48 67.04
C GLY A 413 96.60 31.60 66.54
N LEU A 414 95.48 32.20 66.13
CA LEU A 414 94.31 31.50 65.59
C LEU A 414 94.24 31.71 64.08
N LYS A 415 94.25 30.61 63.31
CA LYS A 415 94.29 30.66 61.84
C LYS A 415 92.94 31.03 61.18
N ASP A 416 91.82 30.98 61.90
CA ASP A 416 90.52 31.38 61.35
C ASP A 416 89.44 31.55 62.46
N LEU A 417 88.84 32.73 62.61
CA LEU A 417 87.64 32.94 63.46
C LEU A 417 86.38 32.38 62.77
N GLU A 418 86.43 32.16 61.45
CA GLU A 418 85.34 31.52 60.72
C GLU A 418 85.21 30.03 61.07
N ALA A 419 86.28 29.32 61.47
CA ALA A 419 86.17 27.90 61.80
C ALA A 419 85.33 27.64 63.08
N TYR A 420 85.39 28.56 64.05
CA TYR A 420 84.61 28.49 65.29
C TYR A 420 83.17 28.99 65.09
N GLU A 421 82.97 30.06 64.33
CA GLU A 421 81.62 30.52 63.97
C GLU A 421 80.91 29.52 63.06
N ARG A 422 81.58 28.94 62.06
CA ARG A 422 81.00 28.00 61.09
C ARG A 422 80.53 26.70 61.77
N ALA A 423 81.32 26.14 62.70
CA ALA A 423 80.91 24.95 63.48
C ALA A 423 79.70 25.22 64.40
N THR A 424 79.60 26.43 64.96
CA THR A 424 78.49 26.83 65.85
C THR A 424 77.24 27.27 65.07
N ARG A 425 77.42 27.79 63.84
CA ARG A 425 76.32 28.18 62.94
C ARG A 425 75.74 26.99 62.18
N GLU A 426 76.57 26.07 61.70
CA GLU A 426 76.12 24.87 60.98
C GLU A 426 75.27 23.97 61.89
N THR A 427 75.69 23.75 63.14
CA THR A 427 74.90 23.00 64.12
C THR A 427 73.58 23.70 64.48
N ARG A 428 73.57 25.04 64.55
CA ARG A 428 72.37 25.86 64.81
C ARG A 428 71.40 25.89 63.62
N ASP A 429 71.93 25.99 62.41
CA ASP A 429 71.15 26.03 61.17
C ASP A 429 70.58 24.65 60.82
N GLU A 430 71.34 23.58 61.06
CA GLU A 430 70.88 22.19 60.91
C GLU A 430 69.79 21.85 61.94
N PHE A 431 69.96 22.29 63.21
CA PHE A 431 68.91 22.19 64.23
C PHE A 431 67.64 22.96 63.86
N ASN A 432 67.76 24.18 63.33
CA ASN A 432 66.62 24.99 62.89
C ASN A 432 65.93 24.43 61.64
N LYS A 433 66.69 23.84 60.72
CA LYS A 433 66.18 23.18 59.51
C LYS A 433 65.39 21.93 59.89
N ASN A 434 65.92 21.11 60.80
CA ASN A 434 65.22 19.94 61.34
C ASN A 434 63.98 20.33 62.15
N LYS A 435 64.03 21.43 62.93
CA LYS A 435 62.86 21.98 63.62
C LYS A 435 61.76 22.43 62.65
N ARG A 436 62.12 23.09 61.54
CA ARG A 436 61.15 23.50 60.50
C ARG A 436 60.50 22.30 59.81
N LEU A 437 61.29 21.30 59.44
CA LEU A 437 60.77 20.05 58.84
C LEU A 437 59.84 19.29 59.81
N LEU A 438 60.19 19.25 61.10
CA LEU A 438 59.33 18.66 62.12
C LEU A 438 58.02 19.43 62.31
N VAL A 439 58.06 20.76 62.32
CA VAL A 439 56.84 21.59 62.39
C VAL A 439 55.97 21.40 61.15
N GLU A 440 56.57 21.31 59.96
CA GLU A 440 55.84 21.05 58.71
C GLU A 440 55.17 19.67 58.72
N HIS A 441 55.88 18.63 59.17
CA HIS A 441 55.31 17.29 59.37
C HIS A 441 54.22 17.26 60.43
N ILE A 442 54.38 18.00 61.54
CA ILE A 442 53.34 18.12 62.58
C ILE A 442 52.09 18.77 61.98
N THR A 443 52.23 19.87 61.23
CA THR A 443 51.09 20.52 60.58
C THR A 443 50.42 19.62 59.53
N GLN A 444 51.20 18.87 58.74
CA GLN A 444 50.64 17.89 57.79
C GLN A 444 49.88 16.77 58.50
N LEU A 445 50.43 16.23 59.59
CA LEU A 445 49.77 15.20 60.39
C LEU A 445 48.53 15.73 61.12
N GLU A 446 48.53 16.98 61.58
CA GLU A 446 47.37 17.65 62.17
C GLU A 446 46.28 17.92 61.15
N GLU A 447 46.63 18.35 59.93
CA GLU A 447 45.72 18.47 58.79
C GLU A 447 45.15 17.11 58.38
N GLN A 448 45.98 16.07 58.36
CA GLN A 448 45.56 14.71 58.01
C GLN A 448 44.65 14.12 59.10
N LYS A 449 44.96 14.34 60.38
CA LYS A 449 44.09 13.99 61.52
C LYS A 449 42.77 14.75 61.50
N SER A 450 42.80 16.06 61.18
CA SER A 450 41.61 16.89 60.98
C SER A 450 40.74 16.37 59.83
N TYR A 451 41.37 15.99 58.71
CA TYR A 451 40.71 15.41 57.55
C TYR A 451 40.07 14.05 57.86
N GLU A 452 40.76 13.17 58.58
CA GLU A 452 40.23 11.86 58.97
C GLU A 452 39.15 11.97 60.05
N SER A 453 39.31 12.87 61.03
CA SER A 453 38.37 13.01 62.14
C SER A 453 37.08 13.75 61.74
N ASN A 454 37.10 14.62 60.72
CA ASN A 454 35.92 15.28 60.14
C ASN A 454 35.23 14.45 59.03
N ARG A 455 35.78 13.28 58.67
CA ARG A 455 35.19 12.39 57.67
C ARG A 455 34.05 11.59 58.28
N ASP A 456 32.84 12.14 58.21
CA ASP A 456 31.61 11.48 58.69
C ASP A 456 31.24 10.29 57.78
N LEU A 457 31.83 9.12 58.07
CA LEU A 457 31.57 7.86 57.37
C LEU A 457 30.18 7.29 57.66
N ARG A 458 29.45 7.82 58.67
CA ARG A 458 28.11 7.31 59.03
C ARG A 458 27.06 7.68 57.98
N LYS A 459 27.10 8.89 57.41
CA LYS A 459 26.13 9.33 56.38
C LYS A 459 26.22 8.51 55.07
N PRO A 460 27.41 8.24 54.50
CA PRO A 460 27.54 7.34 53.36
C PRO A 460 27.04 5.93 53.66
N ILE A 461 27.33 5.38 54.84
CA ILE A 461 26.90 4.04 55.25
C ILE A 461 25.37 3.98 55.33
N VAL A 462 24.73 4.93 56.00
CA VAL A 462 23.24 5.00 56.09
C VAL A 462 22.60 5.20 54.71
N ALA A 463 23.23 5.97 53.82
CA ALA A 463 22.75 6.13 52.44
C ALA A 463 22.89 4.84 51.63
N VAL A 464 23.97 4.08 51.82
CA VAL A 464 24.20 2.77 51.20
C VAL A 464 23.23 1.73 51.77
N GLU A 465 22.96 1.71 53.07
CA GLU A 465 21.96 0.84 53.69
C GLU A 465 20.55 1.15 53.18
N LYS A 466 20.17 2.42 53.05
CA LYS A 466 18.88 2.84 52.49
C LYS A 466 18.77 2.44 51.01
N ARG A 467 19.86 2.55 50.25
CA ARG A 467 19.95 2.04 48.86
C ARG A 467 19.81 0.53 48.82
N LEU A 468 20.50 -0.20 49.69
CA LEU A 468 20.43 -1.66 49.79
C LEU A 468 18.98 -2.11 50.06
N LYS A 469 18.30 -1.46 51.00
CA LYS A 469 16.90 -1.74 51.35
C LYS A 469 15.94 -1.46 50.18
N ASN A 470 16.15 -0.36 49.45
CA ASN A 470 15.39 -0.05 48.25
C ASN A 470 15.65 -1.04 47.10
N HIS A 471 16.90 -1.48 46.92
CA HIS A 471 17.26 -2.50 45.94
C HIS A 471 16.70 -3.87 46.30
N GLN A 472 16.68 -4.25 47.58
CA GLN A 472 16.02 -5.46 48.06
C GLN A 472 14.51 -5.44 47.80
N LYS A 473 13.84 -4.29 48.02
CA LYS A 473 12.42 -4.14 47.70
C LYS A 473 12.16 -4.28 46.20
N LYS A 474 12.94 -3.58 45.36
CA LYS A 474 12.86 -3.69 43.89
C LYS A 474 13.13 -5.12 43.40
N LEU A 475 14.07 -5.84 44.02
CA LEU A 475 14.37 -7.23 43.70
C LEU A 475 13.18 -8.14 44.03
N LYS A 476 12.50 -7.92 45.16
CA LYS A 476 11.31 -8.67 45.56
C LYS A 476 10.15 -8.41 44.59
N ASP A 477 9.91 -7.15 44.23
CA ASP A 477 8.85 -6.77 43.28
C ASP A 477 9.14 -7.32 41.86
N ALA A 478 10.41 -7.30 41.44
CA ALA A 478 10.85 -7.88 40.17
C ALA A 478 10.70 -9.41 40.14
N LYS A 479 11.04 -10.10 41.23
CA LYS A 479 10.80 -11.55 41.37
C LYS A 479 9.31 -11.88 41.33
N GLY A 480 8.47 -11.10 42.01
CA GLY A 480 7.01 -11.26 41.95
C GLY A 480 6.46 -11.10 40.53
N ARG A 481 6.90 -10.06 39.80
CA ARG A 481 6.55 -9.89 38.37
C ARG A 481 7.06 -11.02 37.49
N GLN A 482 8.27 -11.50 37.71
CA GLN A 482 8.83 -12.62 36.95
C GLN A 482 8.01 -13.90 37.15
N GLU A 483 7.55 -14.15 38.36
CA GLU A 483 6.74 -15.32 38.70
C GLU A 483 5.31 -15.21 38.14
N GLN A 484 4.73 -14.01 38.16
CA GLN A 484 3.45 -13.73 37.51
C GLN A 484 3.52 -13.88 35.99
N LEU A 485 4.53 -13.30 35.34
CA LEU A 485 4.75 -13.46 33.89
C LEU A 485 5.03 -14.92 33.52
N LYS A 486 5.68 -15.70 34.39
CA LYS A 486 5.83 -17.16 34.18
C LYS A 486 4.49 -17.90 34.24
N LYS A 487 3.57 -17.51 35.13
CA LYS A 487 2.23 -18.10 35.20
C LYS A 487 1.40 -17.72 33.97
N GLU A 488 1.41 -16.46 33.58
CA GLU A 488 0.73 -15.97 32.38
C GLU A 488 1.29 -16.61 31.10
N GLY A 489 2.62 -16.78 31.02
CA GLY A 489 3.26 -17.48 29.90
C GLY A 489 2.94 -18.97 29.82
N LYS A 490 2.77 -19.66 30.97
CA LYS A 490 2.29 -21.06 31.00
C LYS A 490 0.84 -21.16 30.53
N ALA A 491 -0.04 -20.31 31.04
CA ALA A 491 -1.44 -20.27 30.62
C ALA A 491 -1.59 -19.95 29.12
N ALA A 492 -0.79 -19.00 28.61
CA ALA A 492 -0.78 -18.69 27.18
C ALA A 492 -0.29 -19.87 26.32
N LYS A 493 0.65 -20.67 26.82
CA LYS A 493 1.15 -21.86 26.13
C LYS A 493 0.12 -22.99 26.13
N GLU A 494 -0.56 -23.23 27.24
CA GLU A 494 -1.65 -24.20 27.33
C GLU A 494 -2.81 -23.83 26.39
N ASN A 495 -3.19 -22.55 26.35
CA ASN A 495 -4.21 -22.05 25.42
C ASN A 495 -3.81 -22.18 23.95
N LEU A 496 -2.51 -22.01 23.63
CA LEU A 496 -1.99 -22.20 22.27
C LEU A 496 -2.08 -23.67 21.85
N GLU A 497 -1.65 -24.60 22.71
CA GLU A 497 -1.71 -26.04 22.44
C GLU A 497 -3.17 -26.54 22.31
N GLU A 498 -4.10 -25.96 23.06
CA GLU A 498 -5.53 -26.24 22.92
C GLU A 498 -6.09 -25.71 21.59
N ALA A 499 -5.74 -24.47 21.22
CA ALA A 499 -6.12 -23.89 19.94
C ALA A 499 -5.57 -24.70 18.75
N GLU A 500 -4.30 -25.12 18.81
CA GLU A 500 -3.69 -25.97 17.76
C GLU A 500 -4.43 -27.30 17.60
N LYS A 501 -4.82 -27.96 18.71
CA LYS A 501 -5.64 -29.19 18.65
C LYS A 501 -7.01 -28.94 18.03
N THR A 502 -7.65 -27.80 18.29
CA THR A 502 -8.94 -27.47 17.66
C THR A 502 -8.81 -27.22 16.17
N VAL A 503 -7.72 -26.58 15.73
CA VAL A 503 -7.45 -26.33 14.31
C VAL A 503 -7.19 -27.63 13.56
N ILE A 504 -6.41 -28.56 14.13
CA ILE A 504 -6.16 -29.88 13.53
C ILE A 504 -7.48 -30.66 13.37
N LYS A 505 -8.31 -30.69 14.42
CA LYS A 505 -9.64 -31.34 14.34
C LYS A 505 -10.53 -30.70 13.28
N ALA A 506 -10.52 -29.36 13.17
CA ALA A 506 -11.28 -28.65 12.15
C ALA A 506 -10.80 -28.99 10.72
N GLN A 507 -9.48 -29.07 10.51
CA GLN A 507 -8.88 -29.46 9.23
C GLN A 507 -9.21 -30.91 8.84
N GLU A 508 -9.16 -31.85 9.79
CA GLU A 508 -9.56 -33.24 9.55
C GLU A 508 -11.05 -33.34 9.18
N THR A 509 -11.92 -32.56 9.85
CA THR A 509 -13.35 -32.52 9.50
C THR A 509 -13.59 -31.91 8.12
N GLU A 510 -12.85 -30.85 7.77
CA GLU A 510 -12.94 -30.19 6.46
C GLU A 510 -12.55 -31.16 5.33
N GLN A 511 -11.43 -31.86 5.47
CA GLN A 511 -10.97 -32.87 4.51
C GLN A 511 -11.99 -34.01 4.36
N SER A 512 -12.53 -34.53 5.47
CA SER A 512 -13.56 -35.57 5.42
C SER A 512 -14.84 -35.09 4.74
N THR A 513 -15.26 -33.83 4.95
CA THR A 513 -16.41 -33.26 4.25
C THR A 513 -16.15 -33.01 2.77
N GLU A 514 -14.92 -32.64 2.40
CA GLU A 514 -14.55 -32.43 1.00
C GLU A 514 -14.53 -33.75 0.22
N GLU A 515 -14.01 -34.83 0.82
CA GLU A 515 -14.09 -36.19 0.25
C GLU A 515 -15.52 -36.68 0.10
N LYS A 516 -16.36 -36.50 1.13
CA LYS A 516 -17.80 -36.83 1.04
C LYS A 516 -18.48 -36.03 -0.07
N SER A 517 -18.18 -34.73 -0.19
CA SER A 517 -18.74 -33.88 -1.25
C SER A 517 -18.30 -34.34 -2.64
N LYS A 518 -17.04 -34.76 -2.82
CA LYS A 518 -16.54 -35.30 -4.10
C LYS A 518 -17.23 -36.62 -4.46
N ASN A 519 -17.42 -37.50 -3.49
CA ASN A 519 -18.11 -38.78 -3.70
C ASN A 519 -19.59 -38.55 -4.06
N LEU A 520 -20.31 -37.71 -3.31
CA LEU A 520 -21.70 -37.33 -3.63
C LEU A 520 -21.82 -36.67 -5.00
N GLN A 521 -20.82 -35.86 -5.41
CA GLN A 521 -20.82 -35.23 -6.73
C GLN A 521 -20.59 -36.25 -7.86
N SER A 522 -19.83 -37.31 -7.61
CA SER A 522 -19.67 -38.43 -8.54
C SER A 522 -20.95 -39.25 -8.67
N GLU A 523 -21.56 -39.62 -7.53
CA GLU A 523 -22.84 -40.33 -7.49
C GLU A 523 -23.96 -39.53 -8.19
N PHE A 524 -24.01 -38.21 -7.96
CA PHE A 524 -24.96 -37.33 -8.65
C PHE A 524 -24.75 -37.33 -10.17
N LYS A 525 -23.51 -37.27 -10.65
CA LYS A 525 -23.21 -37.34 -12.10
C LYS A 525 -23.63 -38.68 -12.69
N GLU A 526 -23.45 -39.77 -11.96
CA GLU A 526 -23.84 -41.11 -12.39
C GLU A 526 -25.36 -41.28 -12.42
N ALA A 527 -26.06 -40.85 -11.38
CA ALA A 527 -27.53 -40.80 -11.34
C ALA A 527 -28.10 -39.89 -12.44
N GLN A 528 -27.47 -38.75 -12.73
CA GLN A 528 -27.87 -37.85 -13.82
C GLN A 528 -27.67 -38.50 -15.19
N LYS A 529 -26.60 -39.28 -15.37
CA LYS A 529 -26.35 -40.05 -16.61
C LYS A 529 -27.40 -41.14 -16.79
N GLN A 530 -27.78 -41.85 -15.73
CA GLN A 530 -28.85 -42.85 -15.75
C GLN A 530 -30.21 -42.21 -16.06
N ARG A 531 -30.58 -41.11 -15.40
CA ARG A 531 -31.80 -40.34 -15.70
C ARG A 531 -31.86 -39.92 -17.16
N ASN A 532 -30.76 -39.43 -17.72
CA ASN A 532 -30.69 -39.03 -19.13
C ASN A 532 -30.80 -40.24 -20.08
N ALA A 533 -30.33 -41.41 -19.69
CA ALA A 533 -30.50 -42.64 -20.46
C ALA A 533 -31.96 -43.11 -20.46
N VAL A 534 -32.61 -43.12 -19.30
CA VAL A 534 -34.04 -43.45 -19.16
C VAL A 534 -34.91 -42.46 -19.93
N SER A 535 -34.66 -41.15 -19.82
CA SER A 535 -35.39 -40.12 -20.56
C SER A 535 -35.27 -40.29 -22.09
N LYS A 536 -34.11 -40.69 -22.59
CA LYS A 536 -33.94 -41.03 -24.02
C LYS A 536 -34.73 -42.27 -24.42
N SER A 537 -34.78 -43.29 -23.57
CA SER A 537 -35.58 -44.50 -23.81
C SER A 537 -37.07 -44.16 -23.87
N VAL A 538 -37.57 -43.37 -22.91
CA VAL A 538 -38.96 -42.91 -22.88
C VAL A 538 -39.31 -42.13 -24.16
N ALA A 539 -38.48 -41.16 -24.55
CA ALA A 539 -38.71 -40.39 -25.78
C ALA A 539 -38.70 -41.25 -27.06
N SER A 540 -37.88 -42.31 -27.09
CA SER A 540 -37.85 -43.26 -28.21
C SER A 540 -39.14 -44.08 -28.28
N GLU A 541 -39.63 -44.59 -27.15
CA GLU A 541 -40.88 -45.35 -27.08
C GLU A 541 -42.10 -44.47 -27.36
N GLU A 542 -42.12 -43.22 -26.88
CA GLU A 542 -43.17 -42.24 -27.20
C GLU A 542 -43.24 -41.93 -28.71
N SER A 543 -42.08 -41.78 -29.36
CA SER A 543 -42.00 -41.58 -30.81
C SER A 543 -42.49 -42.81 -31.59
N ALA A 544 -42.16 -44.03 -31.13
CA ALA A 544 -42.65 -45.26 -31.72
C ALA A 544 -44.19 -45.39 -31.56
N LEU A 545 -44.73 -45.03 -30.40
CA LEU A 545 -46.17 -44.98 -30.16
C LEU A 545 -46.87 -43.99 -31.10
N GLU A 546 -46.31 -42.79 -31.27
CA GLU A 546 -46.91 -41.78 -32.15
C GLU A 546 -46.87 -42.20 -33.63
N GLN A 547 -45.80 -42.89 -34.07
CA GLN A 547 -45.74 -43.50 -35.40
C GLN A 547 -46.79 -44.59 -35.60
N LEU A 548 -47.03 -45.44 -34.59
CA LEU A 548 -48.07 -46.48 -34.65
C LEU A 548 -49.48 -45.86 -34.65
N ARG A 549 -49.72 -44.78 -33.90
CA ARG A 549 -50.97 -44.00 -33.95
C ARG A 549 -51.22 -43.39 -35.31
N GLY A 550 -50.19 -42.77 -35.91
CA GLY A 550 -50.28 -42.22 -37.26
C GLY A 550 -50.65 -43.29 -38.30
N ARG A 551 -50.05 -44.49 -38.20
CA ARG A 551 -50.40 -45.62 -39.08
C ARG A 551 -51.83 -46.11 -38.87
N LEU A 552 -52.31 -46.19 -37.63
CA LEU A 552 -53.69 -46.58 -37.35
C LEU A 552 -54.69 -45.58 -37.97
N ALA A 553 -54.43 -44.28 -37.81
CA ALA A 553 -55.26 -43.22 -38.39
C ALA A 553 -55.26 -43.27 -39.93
N GLU A 554 -54.10 -43.52 -40.55
CA GLU A 554 -53.97 -43.69 -42.01
C GLU A 554 -54.76 -44.90 -42.53
N ILE A 555 -54.69 -46.04 -41.83
CA ILE A 555 -55.43 -47.26 -42.18
C ILE A 555 -56.94 -47.03 -42.08
N LEU A 556 -57.42 -46.38 -41.00
CA LEU A 556 -58.84 -46.06 -40.82
C LEU A 556 -59.34 -45.05 -41.86
N GLN A 557 -58.54 -44.04 -42.21
CA GLN A 557 -58.88 -43.06 -43.24
C GLN A 557 -58.92 -43.70 -44.64
N ARG A 558 -58.01 -44.64 -44.92
CA ARG A 558 -57.98 -45.40 -46.17
C ARG A 558 -59.17 -46.35 -46.29
N ALA A 559 -59.53 -47.07 -45.23
CA ALA A 559 -60.73 -47.90 -45.20
C ALA A 559 -62.02 -47.07 -45.44
N ARG A 560 -62.06 -45.84 -44.92
CA ARG A 560 -63.18 -44.89 -45.14
C ARG A 560 -63.24 -44.35 -46.58
N LEU A 561 -62.09 -44.14 -47.22
CA LEU A 561 -61.99 -43.67 -48.61
C LEU A 561 -62.28 -44.79 -49.63
N GLU A 562 -61.97 -46.04 -49.30
CA GLU A 562 -62.23 -47.23 -50.13
C GLU A 562 -63.64 -47.82 -49.91
N GLU A 563 -64.52 -47.12 -49.18
CA GLU A 563 -65.90 -47.54 -48.81
C GLU A 563 -65.98 -48.93 -48.16
N VAL A 564 -64.94 -49.33 -47.42
CA VAL A 564 -64.92 -50.62 -46.72
C VAL A 564 -65.76 -50.52 -45.44
N PHE A 565 -66.83 -51.30 -45.35
CA PHE A 565 -67.72 -51.32 -44.19
C PHE A 565 -67.04 -52.00 -42.99
N LEU A 566 -66.62 -51.22 -42.00
CA LEU A 566 -66.04 -51.72 -40.76
C LEU A 566 -67.19 -52.09 -39.78
N PRO A 567 -67.31 -53.36 -39.34
CA PRO A 567 -68.32 -53.75 -38.38
C PRO A 567 -68.05 -53.08 -37.03
N VAL A 568 -69.03 -52.38 -36.48
CA VAL A 568 -68.91 -51.65 -35.21
C VAL A 568 -69.73 -52.35 -34.12
N ILE A 569 -69.13 -52.58 -32.95
CA ILE A 569 -69.83 -53.17 -31.80
C ILE A 569 -70.85 -52.14 -31.30
N GLY A 570 -72.15 -52.43 -31.45
CA GLY A 570 -73.26 -51.60 -30.98
C GLY A 570 -74.27 -51.13 -32.03
N ALA A 571 -74.13 -51.53 -33.31
CA ALA A 571 -75.16 -51.30 -34.32
C ALA A 571 -75.92 -52.60 -34.63
N ASP A 572 -76.94 -52.89 -33.82
CA ASP A 572 -77.93 -53.92 -34.12
C ASP A 572 -79.29 -53.27 -34.39
N GLY A 573 -79.85 -53.52 -35.58
CA GLY A 573 -81.30 -53.52 -35.75
C GLY A 573 -81.89 -52.85 -37.00
N SER A 574 -81.71 -53.50 -38.15
CA SER A 574 -82.74 -53.74 -39.19
C SER A 574 -82.70 -52.91 -40.50
N PRO A 575 -82.92 -53.57 -41.67
CA PRO A 575 -82.75 -53.00 -43.00
C PRO A 575 -84.10 -52.57 -43.60
N ASP A 576 -84.23 -51.34 -44.12
CA ASP A 576 -85.04 -51.14 -45.31
C ASP A 576 -84.76 -49.82 -46.05
N ASN A 577 -85.21 -49.86 -47.29
CA ASN A 577 -84.93 -49.10 -48.47
C ASN A 577 -85.45 -47.65 -48.49
N SER A 578 -84.89 -46.89 -49.43
CA SER A 578 -85.40 -45.66 -50.07
C SER A 578 -85.08 -44.29 -49.44
N GLY A 579 -84.64 -43.37 -50.31
CA GLY A 579 -84.86 -41.93 -50.10
C GLY A 579 -83.66 -41.01 -50.30
N ARG A 580 -83.22 -40.83 -51.54
CA ARG A 580 -82.66 -39.53 -51.99
C ARG A 580 -83.57 -38.40 -51.50
N THR A 581 -83.03 -37.31 -50.93
CA THR A 581 -83.24 -35.89 -51.30
C THR A 581 -82.77 -34.92 -50.20
N THR A 582 -81.80 -34.06 -50.53
CA THR A 582 -81.88 -32.57 -50.56
C THR A 582 -81.75 -31.80 -49.24
N ARG A 583 -80.66 -31.01 -49.17
CA ARG A 583 -80.59 -29.54 -49.01
C ARG A 583 -81.71 -28.84 -48.21
N SER A 584 -81.26 -27.96 -47.30
CA SER A 584 -81.91 -26.77 -46.72
C SER A 584 -82.61 -26.95 -45.37
N GLY A 585 -82.35 -26.02 -44.44
CA GLY A 585 -83.41 -25.59 -43.52
C GLY A 585 -83.00 -25.35 -42.07
N ARG A 586 -82.65 -24.11 -41.80
CA ARG A 586 -82.61 -23.41 -40.52
C ARG A 586 -83.94 -23.56 -39.72
N GLN A 587 -83.82 -23.59 -38.39
CA GLN A 587 -84.48 -22.69 -37.40
C GLN A 587 -85.57 -23.22 -36.43
N ILE A 588 -85.49 -22.64 -35.20
CA ILE A 588 -86.49 -22.38 -34.11
C ILE A 588 -86.74 -23.55 -33.13
N GLY A 589 -86.75 -23.41 -31.80
CA GLY A 589 -86.72 -22.25 -30.87
C GLY A 589 -86.26 -22.71 -29.47
N ILE A 590 -85.65 -21.84 -28.65
CA ILE A 590 -86.23 -20.84 -27.70
C ILE A 590 -86.79 -21.47 -26.42
N GLU A 591 -86.05 -21.25 -25.31
CA GLU A 591 -86.45 -20.78 -23.95
C GLU A 591 -85.14 -20.82 -23.12
N GLY A 592 -84.61 -19.78 -22.47
CA GLY A 592 -85.14 -18.47 -22.09
C GLY A 592 -85.13 -18.34 -20.55
N SER A 593 -84.06 -17.78 -19.97
CA SER A 593 -84.10 -17.04 -18.70
C SER A 593 -82.83 -16.20 -18.56
N ASP A 594 -83.02 -14.90 -18.75
CA ASP A 594 -82.09 -13.81 -18.47
C ASP A 594 -81.82 -13.68 -16.97
N ASP A 595 -80.62 -13.21 -16.62
CA ASP A 595 -80.46 -12.07 -15.69
C ASP A 595 -79.06 -11.47 -15.91
N GLU A 596 -79.07 -10.17 -16.15
CA GLU A 596 -77.95 -9.25 -16.33
C GLU A 596 -77.28 -8.96 -14.98
N ASP A 597 -75.96 -8.76 -14.96
CA ASP A 597 -75.32 -7.63 -14.28
C ASP A 597 -73.85 -7.51 -14.73
N GLU A 598 -73.49 -6.28 -15.13
CA GLU A 598 -72.16 -5.80 -15.50
C GLU A 598 -71.24 -5.71 -14.28
N GLU A 599 -69.93 -5.89 -14.46
CA GLU A 599 -68.92 -5.06 -13.80
C GLU A 599 -67.57 -5.16 -14.54
N ASP A 600 -67.09 -4.01 -15.01
CA ASP A 600 -65.73 -3.77 -15.49
C ASP A 600 -64.71 -3.96 -14.36
N GLU A 601 -63.58 -4.63 -14.61
CA GLU A 601 -62.34 -4.29 -13.90
C GLU A 601 -61.08 -4.63 -14.72
N GLU A 602 -60.22 -3.62 -14.83
CA GLU A 602 -58.88 -3.65 -15.42
C GLU A 602 -57.95 -4.60 -14.64
N GLU A 603 -57.21 -5.47 -15.31
CA GLU A 603 -55.97 -6.02 -14.73
C GLU A 603 -54.76 -5.88 -15.67
N LEU A 604 -53.87 -4.99 -15.24
CA LEU A 604 -52.48 -4.90 -15.61
C LEU A 604 -51.76 -6.23 -15.30
N GLU A 605 -51.25 -6.93 -16.31
CA GLU A 605 -50.23 -7.96 -16.09
C GLU A 605 -48.85 -7.32 -15.97
N THR A 606 -48.48 -6.99 -14.73
CA THR A 606 -47.12 -6.72 -14.31
C THR A 606 -46.22 -7.93 -14.49
N GLN A 607 -45.06 -7.67 -15.08
CA GLN A 607 -43.89 -8.54 -15.09
C GLN A 607 -43.45 -8.86 -13.65
N GLU A 608 -43.59 -10.11 -13.21
CA GLU A 608 -42.70 -10.69 -12.21
C GLU A 608 -42.27 -12.10 -12.63
N THR A 609 -40.95 -12.27 -12.63
CA THR A 609 -40.22 -13.48 -12.95
C THR A 609 -40.43 -14.51 -11.84
N ASP A 610 -41.41 -15.40 -11.98
CA ASP A 610 -41.47 -16.62 -11.18
C ASP A 610 -40.75 -17.76 -11.92
N ASN A 611 -39.48 -17.94 -11.57
CA ASN A 611 -38.62 -19.02 -12.06
C ASN A 611 -38.98 -20.34 -11.32
N ARG A 612 -40.25 -20.73 -11.38
CA ARG A 612 -40.70 -22.04 -10.89
C ARG A 612 -40.41 -23.08 -11.97
N ILE A 613 -39.48 -23.97 -11.63
CA ILE A 613 -39.30 -25.27 -12.29
C ILE A 613 -40.69 -25.91 -12.39
N PRO A 614 -41.20 -26.25 -13.59
CA PRO A 614 -42.48 -26.94 -13.71
C PRO A 614 -42.40 -28.26 -12.94
N SER A 615 -43.23 -28.37 -11.91
CA SER A 615 -43.35 -29.57 -11.08
C SER A 615 -43.75 -30.77 -11.96
N ALA A 616 -43.03 -31.86 -11.80
CA ALA A 616 -43.15 -33.10 -12.55
C ALA A 616 -44.41 -33.92 -12.17
N THR A 617 -45.60 -33.36 -12.36
CA THR A 617 -46.88 -34.01 -12.00
C THR A 617 -47.90 -34.13 -13.12
N GLN A 618 -47.54 -33.83 -14.38
CA GLN A 618 -48.41 -34.06 -15.54
C GLN A 618 -47.92 -35.20 -16.44
N TYR A 619 -47.90 -36.43 -15.91
CA TYR A 619 -47.77 -37.64 -16.73
C TYR A 619 -48.63 -38.77 -16.14
N SER A 620 -49.94 -38.54 -15.96
CA SER A 620 -50.91 -39.63 -16.07
C SER A 620 -51.37 -39.64 -17.53
N GLN A 621 -50.90 -40.62 -18.30
CA GLN A 621 -51.29 -40.80 -19.71
C GLN A 621 -52.77 -41.21 -19.88
N GLU A 622 -53.50 -41.47 -18.79
CA GLU A 622 -54.91 -41.87 -18.83
C GLU A 622 -55.86 -40.69 -19.11
N ASP A 623 -55.48 -39.47 -18.74
CA ASP A 623 -56.36 -38.28 -18.85
C ASP A 623 -56.09 -37.41 -20.08
N ASN A 624 -55.18 -37.84 -20.98
CA ASN A 624 -54.92 -37.09 -22.20
C ASN A 624 -56.11 -37.25 -23.17
N PRO A 625 -56.87 -36.18 -23.48
CA PRO A 625 -58.14 -36.28 -24.20
C PRO A 625 -58.01 -36.86 -25.61
N LYS A 626 -56.83 -36.75 -26.24
CA LYS A 626 -56.54 -37.41 -27.53
C LYS A 626 -56.37 -38.93 -27.40
N VAL A 627 -55.75 -39.39 -26.31
CA VAL A 627 -55.51 -40.83 -26.06
C VAL A 627 -56.82 -41.55 -25.73
N VAL A 628 -57.71 -40.87 -24.99
CA VAL A 628 -59.06 -41.38 -24.70
C VAL A 628 -59.92 -41.43 -25.97
N ALA A 629 -59.83 -40.41 -26.84
CA ALA A 629 -60.55 -40.38 -28.11
C ALA A 629 -60.12 -41.51 -29.07
N ASP A 630 -58.82 -41.70 -29.28
CA ASP A 630 -58.28 -42.74 -30.16
C ASP A 630 -58.57 -44.17 -29.65
N LYS A 631 -58.49 -44.37 -28.32
CA LYS A 631 -58.82 -45.65 -27.68
C LYS A 631 -60.30 -45.99 -27.82
N ASN A 632 -61.17 -44.99 -27.71
CA ASN A 632 -62.62 -45.14 -27.90
C ASN A 632 -63.02 -45.33 -29.37
N GLU A 633 -62.20 -44.85 -30.32
CA GLU A 633 -62.44 -45.04 -31.76
C GLU A 633 -61.95 -46.41 -32.25
N ALA A 634 -60.81 -46.89 -31.73
CA ALA A 634 -60.28 -48.23 -32.01
C ALA A 634 -61.10 -49.37 -31.36
N ALA A 635 -61.65 -49.14 -30.16
CA ALA A 635 -62.48 -50.12 -29.44
C ALA A 635 -63.87 -50.35 -30.07
N LYS A 636 -64.25 -49.56 -31.07
CA LYS A 636 -65.54 -49.67 -31.76
C LYS A 636 -65.55 -50.76 -32.84
N VAL A 637 -64.41 -51.23 -33.34
CA VAL A 637 -64.37 -52.18 -34.47
C VAL A 637 -64.46 -53.64 -33.98
N ASP A 638 -65.43 -54.40 -34.49
CA ASP A 638 -65.68 -55.81 -34.17
C ASP A 638 -64.82 -56.75 -35.04
N PHE A 639 -63.86 -57.43 -34.41
CA PHE A 639 -62.95 -58.37 -35.09
C PHE A 639 -63.38 -59.85 -34.96
N ASP A 640 -64.55 -60.16 -34.38
CA ASP A 640 -64.96 -61.55 -34.12
C ASP A 640 -65.35 -62.31 -35.40
N LYS A 641 -65.84 -61.62 -36.43
CA LYS A 641 -66.29 -62.23 -37.71
C LYS A 641 -65.15 -62.52 -38.71
N LEU A 642 -63.90 -62.21 -38.38
CA LEU A 642 -62.74 -62.41 -39.27
C LEU A 642 -62.22 -63.86 -39.22
N ARG A 643 -61.93 -64.49 -40.38
CA ARG A 643 -61.29 -65.82 -40.46
C ARG A 643 -59.96 -65.85 -39.71
N ALA A 644 -59.64 -66.97 -39.06
CA ALA A 644 -58.43 -67.15 -38.24
C ALA A 644 -57.13 -66.84 -38.99
N ASP A 645 -57.12 -67.09 -40.30
CA ASP A 645 -55.99 -66.92 -41.22
C ASP A 645 -55.65 -65.44 -41.50
N LEU A 646 -56.52 -64.50 -41.13
CA LEU A 646 -56.38 -63.05 -41.34
C LEU A 646 -56.20 -62.26 -40.03
N LYS A 647 -56.15 -62.95 -38.88
CA LYS A 647 -55.81 -62.35 -37.59
C LYS A 647 -54.30 -62.52 -37.37
N GLU A 648 -53.48 -61.53 -37.77
CA GLU A 648 -52.10 -61.41 -37.26
C GLU A 648 -52.15 -60.95 -35.79
N ARG A 649 -52.63 -61.83 -34.91
CA ARG A 649 -52.53 -61.69 -33.47
C ARG A 649 -51.23 -62.40 -33.07
N LEU A 650 -50.33 -61.74 -32.35
CA LEU A 650 -49.30 -62.47 -31.60
C LEU A 650 -49.98 -63.57 -30.79
N SER A 651 -49.39 -64.77 -30.73
CA SER A 651 -50.05 -65.88 -30.03
C SER A 651 -50.29 -65.49 -28.57
N ASP A 652 -51.35 -66.03 -27.95
CA ASP A 652 -51.66 -65.70 -26.55
C ASP A 652 -50.46 -65.95 -25.62
N ARG A 653 -49.54 -66.85 -25.98
CA ARG A 653 -48.26 -67.05 -25.29
C ARG A 653 -47.31 -65.85 -25.39
N GLU A 654 -47.17 -65.23 -26.55
CA GLU A 654 -46.27 -64.10 -26.77
C GLU A 654 -46.79 -62.83 -26.08
N ILE A 655 -48.11 -62.61 -26.10
CA ILE A 655 -48.74 -61.50 -25.36
C ILE A 655 -48.55 -61.68 -23.85
N THR A 656 -48.68 -62.91 -23.35
CA THR A 656 -48.48 -63.21 -21.92
C THR A 656 -47.00 -63.06 -21.53
N GLN A 657 -46.08 -63.42 -22.42
CA GLN A 657 -44.63 -63.23 -22.21
C GLN A 657 -44.27 -61.75 -22.14
N VAL A 658 -44.76 -60.93 -23.08
CA VAL A 658 -44.50 -59.48 -23.10
C VAL A 658 -45.10 -58.79 -21.87
N LYS A 659 -46.32 -59.18 -21.44
CA LYS A 659 -46.91 -58.68 -20.20
C LYS A 659 -46.06 -59.01 -18.98
N LYS A 660 -45.55 -60.24 -18.89
CA LYS A 660 -44.69 -60.68 -17.80
C LYS A 660 -43.36 -59.90 -17.78
N ASP A 661 -42.75 -59.66 -18.94
CA ASP A 661 -41.52 -58.87 -19.06
C ASP A 661 -41.73 -57.41 -18.63
N PHE A 662 -42.90 -56.83 -18.93
CA PHE A 662 -43.25 -55.49 -18.46
C PHE A 662 -43.57 -55.45 -16.96
N GLU A 663 -44.22 -56.47 -16.40
CA GLU A 663 -44.45 -56.60 -14.97
C GLU A 663 -43.13 -56.76 -14.20
N GLU A 664 -42.18 -57.56 -14.70
CA GLU A 664 -40.85 -57.69 -14.10
C GLU A 664 -40.05 -56.37 -14.17
N LYS A 665 -40.15 -55.61 -15.27
CA LYS A 665 -39.56 -54.26 -15.36
C LYS A 665 -40.21 -53.29 -14.40
N ARG A 666 -41.54 -53.34 -14.24
CA ARG A 666 -42.26 -52.49 -13.29
C ARG A 666 -41.84 -52.80 -11.85
N MET A 667 -41.75 -54.07 -11.48
CA MET A 667 -41.28 -54.48 -10.15
C MET A 667 -39.84 -54.05 -9.87
N LYS A 668 -38.94 -54.05 -10.88
CA LYS A 668 -37.58 -53.51 -10.71
C LYS A 668 -37.55 -52.00 -10.48
N ILE A 669 -38.35 -51.25 -11.23
CA ILE A 669 -38.44 -49.79 -11.08
C ILE A 669 -39.08 -49.45 -9.72
N ASP A 670 -40.12 -50.17 -9.31
CA ASP A 670 -40.78 -49.99 -8.02
C ASP A 670 -39.79 -50.29 -6.87
N ALA A 671 -38.95 -51.33 -6.99
CA ALA A 671 -37.89 -51.63 -6.03
C ALA A 671 -36.76 -50.57 -5.99
N GLU A 672 -36.40 -49.98 -7.14
CA GLU A 672 -35.44 -48.87 -7.20
C GLU A 672 -36.01 -47.60 -6.56
N ILE A 673 -37.30 -47.33 -6.74
CA ILE A 673 -38.00 -46.19 -6.12
C ILE A 673 -38.15 -46.38 -4.62
N GLU A 674 -38.52 -47.58 -4.14
CA GLU A 674 -38.56 -47.89 -2.70
C GLU A 674 -37.17 -47.80 -2.03
N GLY A 675 -36.10 -48.06 -2.79
CA GLY A 675 -34.72 -47.86 -2.32
C GLY A 675 -34.29 -46.39 -2.20
N ILE A 676 -34.94 -45.48 -2.93
CA ILE A 676 -34.68 -44.04 -2.85
C ILE A 676 -35.65 -43.45 -1.83
N VAL A 677 -35.23 -43.40 -0.56
CA VAL A 677 -35.93 -42.62 0.46
C VAL A 677 -35.46 -41.16 0.33
N PRO A 678 -36.25 -40.23 -0.25
CA PRO A 678 -35.87 -38.83 -0.31
C PRO A 678 -35.74 -38.26 1.10
N ASN A 679 -34.58 -37.68 1.42
CA ASN A 679 -34.36 -37.02 2.71
C ASN A 679 -35.13 -35.70 2.75
N MET A 680 -36.39 -35.77 3.18
CA MET A 680 -37.31 -34.63 3.29
C MET A 680 -36.78 -33.49 4.17
N LYS A 681 -35.82 -33.75 5.07
CA LYS A 681 -35.23 -32.74 5.96
C LYS A 681 -34.07 -31.96 5.33
N ALA A 682 -33.58 -32.36 4.15
CA ALA A 682 -32.47 -31.67 3.50
C ALA A 682 -32.82 -30.22 3.11
N HIS A 683 -34.07 -29.99 2.68
CA HIS A 683 -34.54 -28.66 2.34
C HIS A 683 -34.67 -27.76 3.58
N GLU A 684 -35.21 -28.28 4.69
CA GLU A 684 -35.30 -27.57 5.97
C GLU A 684 -33.91 -27.24 6.54
N ALA A 685 -32.98 -28.19 6.47
CA ALA A 685 -31.59 -27.98 6.90
C ALA A 685 -30.89 -26.91 6.04
N PHE A 686 -31.07 -26.94 4.72
CA PHE A 686 -30.50 -25.95 3.81
C PHE A 686 -31.08 -24.55 4.07
N SER A 687 -32.40 -24.45 4.26
CA SER A 687 -33.07 -23.19 4.62
C SER A 687 -32.54 -22.63 5.95
N THR A 688 -32.47 -23.47 6.99
CA THR A 688 -31.95 -23.07 8.31
C THR A 688 -30.49 -22.61 8.25
N ILE A 689 -29.64 -23.29 7.49
CA ILE A 689 -28.24 -22.90 7.30
C ILE A 689 -28.14 -21.59 6.53
N THR A 690 -28.96 -21.41 5.50
CA THR A 690 -28.98 -20.19 4.68
C THR A 690 -29.42 -18.97 5.50
N GLU A 691 -30.43 -19.12 6.36
CA GLU A 691 -30.86 -18.06 7.29
C GLU A 691 -29.79 -17.73 8.32
N LYS A 692 -29.15 -18.74 8.93
CA LYS A 692 -28.02 -18.52 9.84
C LYS A 692 -26.85 -17.83 9.15
N LEU A 693 -26.56 -18.18 7.89
CA LEU A 693 -25.52 -17.54 7.09
C LEU A 693 -25.85 -16.07 6.83
N LYS A 694 -27.10 -15.76 6.44
CA LYS A 694 -27.58 -14.38 6.24
C LYS A 694 -27.50 -13.56 7.54
N GLY A 695 -27.90 -14.14 8.68
CA GLY A 695 -27.77 -13.49 9.98
C GLY A 695 -26.32 -13.20 10.34
N THR A 696 -25.44 -14.19 10.16
CA THR A 696 -24.00 -14.04 10.44
C THR A 696 -23.33 -13.00 9.53
N ASP A 697 -23.71 -12.95 8.25
CA ASP A 697 -23.18 -11.94 7.32
C ASP A 697 -23.65 -10.53 7.69
N SER A 698 -24.91 -10.36 8.11
CA SER A 698 -25.41 -9.09 8.64
C SER A 698 -24.65 -8.64 9.90
N ASP A 699 -24.47 -9.54 10.86
CA ASP A 699 -23.73 -9.26 12.10
C ASP A 699 -22.27 -8.91 11.80
N TYR A 700 -21.65 -9.61 10.85
CA TYR A 700 -20.29 -9.31 10.39
C TYR A 700 -20.19 -7.93 9.74
N GLN A 701 -21.14 -7.57 8.86
CA GLN A 701 -21.19 -6.25 8.24
C GLN A 701 -21.37 -5.14 9.30
N GLN A 702 -22.24 -5.34 10.29
CA GLN A 702 -22.42 -4.41 11.40
C GLN A 702 -21.17 -4.29 12.27
N ALA A 703 -20.50 -5.40 12.59
CA ALA A 703 -19.25 -5.40 13.36
C ALA A 703 -18.12 -4.68 12.60
N LYS A 704 -18.04 -4.89 11.28
CA LYS A 704 -17.09 -4.20 10.40
C LYS A 704 -17.34 -2.70 10.37
N GLU A 705 -18.61 -2.26 10.32
CA GLU A 705 -18.95 -0.85 10.37
C GLU A 705 -18.63 -0.22 11.74
N LYS A 706 -18.96 -0.91 12.85
CA LYS A 706 -18.58 -0.49 14.21
C LYS A 706 -17.07 -0.36 14.37
N SER A 707 -16.30 -1.34 13.87
CA SER A 707 -14.83 -1.31 13.88
C SER A 707 -14.28 -0.11 13.08
N ARG A 708 -14.84 0.15 11.89
CA ARG A 708 -14.46 1.30 11.07
C ARG A 708 -14.76 2.64 11.76
N LYS A 709 -15.93 2.77 12.40
CA LYS A 709 -16.30 3.97 13.19
C LYS A 709 -15.35 4.16 14.37
N ALA A 710 -15.09 3.11 15.15
CA ALA A 710 -14.15 3.15 16.27
C ALA A 710 -12.72 3.52 15.83
N ALA A 711 -12.24 2.97 14.71
CA ALA A 711 -10.94 3.30 14.15
C ALA A 711 -10.85 4.78 13.73
N ALA A 712 -11.90 5.33 13.11
CA ALA A 712 -11.97 6.73 12.73
C ALA A 712 -11.97 7.67 13.96
N GLU A 713 -12.72 7.33 15.00
CA GLU A 713 -12.73 8.09 16.26
C GLU A 713 -11.37 8.04 16.96
N PHE A 714 -10.74 6.85 17.01
CA PHE A 714 -9.40 6.69 17.56
C PHE A 714 -8.39 7.55 16.82
N LEU A 715 -8.39 7.56 15.48
CA LEU A 715 -7.50 8.41 14.67
C LEU A 715 -7.73 9.90 14.94
N LYS A 716 -8.99 10.32 15.12
CA LYS A 716 -9.34 11.70 15.47
C LYS A 716 -8.79 12.09 16.84
N ILE A 717 -8.93 11.24 17.84
CA ILE A 717 -8.39 11.45 19.19
C ILE A 717 -6.86 11.44 19.17
N LYS A 718 -6.24 10.47 18.49
CA LYS A 718 -4.79 10.36 18.30
C LYS A 718 -4.24 11.65 17.70
N LYS A 719 -4.83 12.15 16.61
CA LYS A 719 -4.41 13.40 15.97
C LYS A 719 -4.53 14.61 16.91
N LYS A 720 -5.64 14.74 17.65
CA LYS A 720 -5.82 15.83 18.63
C LYS A 720 -4.79 15.76 19.76
N ARG A 721 -4.53 14.56 20.29
CA ARG A 721 -3.57 14.32 21.37
C ARG A 721 -2.14 14.60 20.92
N THR A 722 -1.73 14.07 19.76
CA THR A 722 -0.39 14.31 19.19
C THR A 722 -0.16 15.79 18.89
N LYS A 723 -1.16 16.49 18.32
CA LYS A 723 -1.07 17.93 18.08
C LYS A 723 -0.81 18.71 19.37
N LYS A 724 -1.65 18.53 20.40
CA LYS A 724 -1.46 19.21 21.70
C LYS A 724 -0.10 18.91 22.33
N PHE A 725 0.38 17.67 22.23
CA PHE A 725 1.68 17.29 22.75
C PHE A 725 2.83 17.97 22.00
N LEU A 726 2.82 17.93 20.67
CA LEU A 726 3.86 18.56 19.85
C LEU A 726 3.88 20.08 19.99
N ASP A 727 2.71 20.72 20.11
CA ASP A 727 2.61 22.16 20.37
C ASP A 727 3.31 22.54 21.69
N ALA A 728 3.06 21.78 22.76
CA ALA A 728 3.72 21.98 24.06
C ALA A 728 5.22 21.64 24.02
N PHE A 729 5.57 20.49 23.43
CA PHE A 729 6.94 20.01 23.34
C PHE A 729 7.85 21.00 22.58
N ASN A 730 7.40 21.47 21.41
CA ASN A 730 8.17 22.40 20.58
C ASN A 730 8.34 23.76 21.26
N HIS A 731 7.35 24.22 22.03
CA HIS A 731 7.47 25.45 22.82
C HIS A 731 8.49 25.29 23.95
N ILE A 732 8.40 24.20 24.71
CA ILE A 732 9.31 23.91 25.83
C ILE A 732 10.74 23.71 25.33
N ASP A 733 10.97 22.99 24.22
CA ASP A 733 12.32 22.76 23.67
C ASP A 733 12.99 24.08 23.23
N LYS A 734 12.25 24.96 22.55
CA LYS A 734 12.74 26.30 22.16
C LYS A 734 13.04 27.17 23.38
N ALA A 735 12.16 27.16 24.38
CA ALA A 735 12.35 27.92 25.61
C ALA A 735 13.56 27.40 26.41
N LEU A 736 13.68 26.08 26.55
CA LEU A 736 14.77 25.40 27.24
C LEU A 736 16.14 25.78 26.66
N LYS A 737 16.26 25.77 25.33
CA LYS A 737 17.50 26.16 24.65
C LYS A 737 17.93 27.58 25.03
N THR A 738 17.00 28.53 24.93
CA THR A 738 17.27 29.95 25.25
C THR A 738 17.62 30.13 26.72
N ILE A 739 16.81 29.56 27.63
CA ILE A 739 16.97 29.70 29.08
C ILE A 739 18.27 29.05 29.57
N TYR A 740 18.59 27.85 29.08
CA TYR A 740 19.81 27.15 29.47
C TYR A 740 21.06 27.88 28.99
N THR A 741 21.06 28.41 27.75
CA THR A 741 22.15 29.25 27.27
C THR A 741 22.31 30.50 28.15
N ASP A 742 21.23 31.19 28.50
CA ASP A 742 21.29 32.39 29.35
C ASP A 742 21.81 32.11 30.77
N MET A 743 21.38 31.02 31.39
CA MET A 743 21.87 30.64 32.73
C MET A 743 23.33 30.17 32.74
N THR A 744 23.87 29.74 31.60
CA THR A 744 25.25 29.22 31.50
C THR A 744 26.24 30.19 30.89
N LYS A 745 25.77 31.28 30.25
CA LYS A 745 26.61 32.40 29.77
C LYS A 745 27.46 32.99 30.90
N SER A 746 28.71 33.33 30.57
CA SER A 746 29.67 33.93 31.50
C SER A 746 30.65 34.81 30.76
N SER A 747 31.29 35.77 31.45
CA SER A 747 32.41 36.56 30.90
C SER A 747 33.55 35.67 30.36
N LYS A 748 33.78 34.50 30.98
CA LYS A 748 34.74 33.49 30.49
C LYS A 748 34.22 32.68 29.29
N HIS A 749 32.91 32.53 29.14
CA HIS A 749 32.25 31.69 28.13
C HIS A 749 31.01 32.40 27.54
N PRO A 750 31.20 33.30 26.56
CA PRO A 750 30.12 34.15 26.03
C PRO A 750 29.08 33.38 25.20
N LEU A 751 29.43 32.20 24.66
CA LEU A 751 28.49 31.36 23.91
C LEU A 751 27.57 30.50 24.80
N GLY A 752 27.86 30.36 26.10
CA GLY A 752 27.08 29.51 27.00
C GLY A 752 27.10 28.01 26.65
N GLY A 753 26.22 27.24 27.28
CA GLY A 753 25.92 25.85 26.97
C GLY A 753 24.62 25.71 26.14
N ASN A 754 24.31 24.49 25.74
CA ASN A 754 23.13 24.17 24.95
C ASN A 754 22.36 22.99 25.55
N ALA A 755 21.04 23.02 25.50
CA ALA A 755 20.17 21.95 26.01
C ALA A 755 18.99 21.76 25.07
N TYR A 756 18.58 20.51 24.86
CA TYR A 756 17.48 20.16 23.97
C TYR A 756 16.81 18.85 24.39
N LEU A 757 15.56 18.69 23.98
CA LEU A 757 14.75 17.50 24.18
C LEU A 757 14.70 16.71 22.87
N THR A 758 14.84 15.39 22.95
CA THR A 758 14.71 14.50 21.80
C THR A 758 13.62 13.46 22.06
N LEU A 759 12.79 13.20 21.05
CA LEU A 759 11.81 12.12 21.05
C LEU A 759 12.43 10.90 20.38
N ASP A 760 12.21 9.71 20.96
CA ASP A 760 12.66 8.46 20.34
C ASP A 760 11.89 8.15 19.04
N ASP A 761 10.61 8.55 18.98
CA ASP A 761 9.74 8.41 17.82
C ASP A 761 9.00 9.74 17.59
N THR A 762 9.17 10.33 16.40
CA THR A 762 8.55 11.60 16.00
C THR A 762 7.11 11.43 15.50
N GLU A 763 6.74 10.26 14.99
CA GLU A 763 5.40 9.95 14.47
C GLU A 763 4.45 9.58 15.63
N GLU A 764 4.92 8.75 16.56
CA GLU A 764 4.18 8.33 17.75
C GLU A 764 4.93 8.60 19.06
N PRO A 765 4.93 9.85 19.54
CA PRO A 765 5.72 10.26 20.71
C PRO A 765 5.32 9.56 22.03
N PHE A 766 4.19 8.86 22.07
CA PHE A 766 3.71 8.15 23.24
C PHE A 766 4.16 6.68 23.31
N LYS A 767 4.69 6.12 22.21
CA LYS A 767 5.31 4.78 22.22
C LYS A 767 6.75 4.83 22.70
N GLY A 768 7.47 5.89 22.34
CA GLY A 768 8.85 6.14 22.73
C GLY A 768 8.99 6.92 24.04
N GLY A 769 10.23 7.05 24.50
CA GLY A 769 10.59 7.94 25.59
C GLY A 769 10.96 9.34 25.08
N MET A 770 10.98 10.30 26.02
CA MET A 770 11.62 11.59 25.83
C MET A 770 12.98 11.58 26.54
N LYS A 771 14.04 11.95 25.81
CA LYS A 771 15.39 12.10 26.36
C LYS A 771 15.74 13.57 26.51
N PHE A 772 16.26 13.92 27.68
CA PHE A 772 16.72 15.26 27.98
C PHE A 772 18.25 15.30 27.97
N ASN A 773 18.80 16.09 27.05
CA ASN A 773 20.23 16.23 26.85
C ASN A 773 20.68 17.66 27.13
N ALA A 774 21.75 17.79 27.92
CA ALA A 774 22.35 19.08 28.26
C ALA A 774 23.86 19.04 27.98
N MET A 775 24.36 20.09 27.34
CA MET A 775 25.76 20.29 27.00
C MET A 775 26.27 21.52 27.76
N PRO A 776 26.95 21.31 28.91
CA PRO A 776 27.61 22.40 29.64
C PRO A 776 28.68 23.08 28.79
N PRO A 777 29.01 24.35 29.07
CA PRO A 777 30.05 25.09 28.34
C PRO A 777 31.39 24.34 28.39
N MET A 778 32.11 24.32 27.26
CA MET A 778 33.40 23.62 27.06
C MET A 778 33.39 22.08 27.22
N LYS A 779 32.23 21.44 27.46
CA LYS A 779 32.13 19.98 27.61
C LYS A 779 31.48 19.33 26.39
N ARG A 780 31.92 18.10 26.09
CA ARG A 780 31.34 17.27 25.03
C ARG A 780 29.95 16.77 25.44
N PHE A 781 29.17 16.40 24.43
CA PHE A 781 27.88 15.73 24.60
C PHE A 781 28.00 14.53 25.54
N ARG A 782 27.17 14.49 26.58
CA ARG A 782 27.03 13.37 27.52
C ARG A 782 25.58 13.28 27.99
N ASP A 783 25.15 12.06 28.29
CA ASP A 783 23.83 11.82 28.89
C ASP A 783 23.73 12.44 30.29
N MET A 784 22.51 12.81 30.68
CA MET A 784 22.20 13.44 31.97
C MET A 784 22.75 12.66 33.17
N TYR A 785 22.84 11.33 33.08
CA TYR A 785 23.37 10.50 34.16
C TYR A 785 24.85 10.76 34.46
N GLN A 786 25.63 11.17 33.45
CA GLN A 786 27.08 11.36 33.51
C GLN A 786 27.51 12.80 33.82
N LEU A 787 26.55 13.73 33.96
CA LEU A 787 26.81 15.12 34.35
C LEU A 787 27.14 15.25 35.83
N SER A 788 27.85 16.32 36.21
CA SER A 788 28.11 16.65 37.61
C SER A 788 26.82 17.03 38.36
N GLY A 789 26.77 16.84 39.68
CA GLY A 789 25.61 17.20 40.50
C GLY A 789 25.14 18.63 40.27
N GLY A 790 26.05 19.61 40.28
CA GLY A 790 25.71 21.02 40.01
C GLY A 790 25.21 21.27 38.59
N GLU A 791 25.73 20.55 37.59
CA GLU A 791 25.26 20.67 36.20
C GLU A 791 23.85 20.10 36.03
N LYS A 792 23.54 18.99 36.71
CA LYS A 792 22.18 18.43 36.75
C LYS A 792 21.19 19.41 37.39
N THR A 793 21.60 20.10 38.45
CA THR A 793 20.75 21.11 39.11
C THR A 793 20.46 22.29 38.17
N VAL A 794 21.47 22.84 37.49
CA VAL A 794 21.26 23.93 36.51
C VAL A 794 20.38 23.48 35.35
N ALA A 795 20.60 22.28 34.82
CA ALA A 795 19.79 21.72 33.74
C ALA A 795 18.33 21.47 34.17
N SER A 796 18.13 21.02 35.40
CA SER A 796 16.78 20.79 35.96
C SER A 796 16.03 22.10 36.19
N LEU A 797 16.69 23.12 36.73
CA LEU A 797 16.13 24.46 36.87
C LEU A 797 15.78 25.07 35.51
N ALA A 798 16.60 24.85 34.48
CA ALA A 798 16.33 25.34 33.14
C ALA A 798 15.08 24.71 32.53
N LEU A 799 14.91 23.40 32.72
CA LEU A 799 13.72 22.68 32.29
C LEU A 799 12.46 23.17 33.03
N LEU A 800 12.59 23.43 34.33
CA LEU A 800 11.49 23.89 35.16
C LEU A 800 11.02 25.30 34.74
N PHE A 801 11.95 26.22 34.43
CA PHE A 801 11.62 27.52 33.85
C PHE A 801 11.09 27.43 32.40
N ALA A 802 11.56 26.46 31.61
CA ALA A 802 11.02 26.23 30.27
C ALA A 802 9.55 25.74 30.32
N ILE A 803 9.22 24.87 31.28
CA ILE A 803 7.84 24.44 31.53
C ILE A 803 6.98 25.64 31.97
N HIS A 804 7.50 26.49 32.85
CA HIS A 804 6.84 27.71 33.28
C HIS A 804 6.51 28.65 32.11
N SER A 805 7.40 28.74 31.11
CA SER A 805 7.16 29.55 29.91
C SER A 805 5.98 29.05 29.06
N PHE A 806 5.61 27.76 29.16
CA PHE A 806 4.42 27.22 28.51
C PHE A 806 3.16 27.41 29.36
N HIS A 807 3.28 27.17 30.68
CA HIS A 807 2.19 27.33 31.62
C HIS A 807 2.65 28.17 32.82
N PRO A 808 2.38 29.49 32.82
CA PRO A 808 2.86 30.38 33.85
C PRO A 808 2.16 30.08 35.19
N ALA A 809 2.98 29.71 36.17
CA ALA A 809 2.58 29.50 37.55
C ALA A 809 2.73 30.81 38.34
N PRO A 810 1.78 31.19 39.20
CA PRO A 810 1.82 32.47 39.91
C PRO A 810 3.02 32.59 40.86
N PHE A 811 3.49 31.48 41.43
CA PHE A 811 4.65 31.46 42.31
C PHE A 811 5.46 30.16 42.22
N PHE A 812 6.73 30.23 42.63
CA PHE A 812 7.64 29.10 42.80
C PHE A 812 8.14 29.01 44.23
N VAL A 813 8.27 27.77 44.72
CA VAL A 813 8.93 27.47 45.99
C VAL A 813 10.15 26.59 45.68
N MET A 814 11.33 27.05 46.05
CA MET A 814 12.58 26.33 45.89
C MET A 814 13.20 26.04 47.26
N ASP A 815 13.44 24.78 47.55
CA ASP A 815 14.00 24.33 48.83
C ASP A 815 15.41 23.76 48.62
N GLU A 816 16.42 24.40 49.22
CA GLU A 816 17.84 24.01 49.21
C GLU A 816 18.41 23.66 47.83
N VAL A 817 17.95 24.35 46.78
CA VAL A 817 18.42 24.13 45.39
C VAL A 817 19.91 24.46 45.19
N ASP A 818 20.51 25.12 46.17
CA ASP A 818 21.89 25.57 46.20
C ASP A 818 22.88 24.53 46.74
N ALA A 819 22.41 23.42 47.33
CA ALA A 819 23.27 22.41 47.98
C ALA A 819 24.40 21.89 47.08
N ALA A 820 24.12 21.63 45.80
CA ALA A 820 25.08 21.10 44.82
C ALA A 820 25.67 22.15 43.87
N LEU A 821 25.33 23.44 44.03
CA LEU A 821 25.77 24.53 43.17
C LEU A 821 27.02 25.23 43.73
N ASP A 822 27.99 25.52 42.86
CA ASP A 822 29.13 26.37 43.15
C ASP A 822 28.73 27.85 43.13
N ASN A 823 29.50 28.70 43.82
CA ASN A 823 29.19 30.13 43.98
C ASN A 823 29.07 30.88 42.64
N ILE A 824 29.78 30.43 41.59
CA ILE A 824 29.74 31.05 40.27
C ILE A 824 28.40 30.76 39.58
N ASN A 825 27.95 29.51 39.52
CA ASN A 825 26.67 29.18 38.91
C ASN A 825 25.50 29.62 39.78
N LEU A 826 25.66 29.62 41.11
CA LEU A 826 24.66 30.15 42.04
C LEU A 826 24.35 31.62 41.74
N ARG A 827 25.39 32.45 41.56
CA ARG A 827 25.24 33.87 41.21
C ARG A 827 24.50 34.07 39.88
N LYS A 828 24.71 33.18 38.90
CA LYS A 828 23.99 33.25 37.61
C LYS A 828 22.52 32.90 37.76
N VAL A 829 22.21 31.84 38.50
CA VAL A 829 20.83 31.44 38.80
C VAL A 829 20.11 32.56 39.56
N CYS A 830 20.78 33.18 40.54
CA CYS A 830 20.22 34.32 41.28
C CYS A 830 19.96 35.53 40.36
N ASN A 831 20.89 35.88 39.47
CA ASN A 831 20.69 36.95 38.49
C ASN A 831 19.48 36.68 37.59
N TYR A 832 19.35 35.43 37.13
CA TYR A 832 18.24 35.02 36.27
C TYR A 832 16.89 35.10 37.01
N ILE A 833 16.82 34.56 38.23
CA ILE A 833 15.62 34.64 39.08
C ILE A 833 15.27 36.09 39.39
N GLN A 834 16.25 36.94 39.71
CA GLN A 834 16.02 38.34 40.02
C GLN A 834 15.44 39.12 38.82
N GLN A 835 15.98 38.90 37.62
CA GLN A 835 15.47 39.53 36.39
C GLN A 835 14.06 39.06 36.03
N ARG A 836 13.78 37.77 36.20
CA ARG A 836 12.48 37.18 35.86
C ARG A 836 11.41 37.42 36.92
N SER A 837 11.77 37.44 38.20
CA SER A 837 10.85 37.61 39.32
C SER A 837 10.24 39.01 39.40
N GLN A 838 10.80 39.99 38.68
CA GLN A 838 10.23 41.35 38.60
C GLN A 838 9.03 41.44 37.64
N VAL A 839 8.87 40.48 36.72
CA VAL A 839 7.89 40.57 35.63
C VAL A 839 7.00 39.32 35.54
N ASP A 840 7.58 38.13 35.72
CA ASP A 840 6.96 36.87 35.28
C ASP A 840 6.33 36.06 36.45
N PHE A 841 6.95 35.99 37.63
CA PHE A 841 6.47 35.15 38.75
C PHE A 841 7.04 35.53 40.12
N GLN A 842 6.36 35.14 41.21
CA GLN A 842 6.90 35.27 42.57
C GLN A 842 7.79 34.07 42.93
N CYS A 843 9.00 34.29 43.47
CA CYS A 843 9.89 33.21 43.87
C CYS A 843 10.17 33.22 45.37
N ILE A 844 9.83 32.13 46.07
CA ILE A 844 10.13 31.90 47.48
C ILE A 844 11.26 30.88 47.53
N VAL A 845 12.41 31.25 48.10
CA VAL A 845 13.56 30.34 48.19
C VAL A 845 14.01 30.15 49.62
N ILE A 846 14.21 28.89 49.98
CA ILE A 846 14.81 28.45 51.24
C ILE A 846 16.24 28.02 50.91
N SER A 847 17.23 28.71 51.49
CA SER A 847 18.66 28.47 51.23
C SER A 847 19.48 28.85 52.45
N LEU A 848 20.60 28.15 52.62
CA LEU A 848 21.59 28.43 53.68
C LEU A 848 22.80 29.22 53.16
N LYS A 849 22.90 29.49 51.85
CA LYS A 849 24.02 30.24 51.26
C LYS A 849 23.70 31.72 51.14
N ASP A 850 24.53 32.53 51.80
CA ASP A 850 24.42 34.00 51.85
C ASP A 850 24.24 34.63 50.47
N MET A 851 25.01 34.16 49.49
CA MET A 851 24.97 34.62 48.10
C MET A 851 23.59 34.50 47.42
N PHE A 852 22.72 33.61 47.89
CA PHE A 852 21.39 33.40 47.31
C PHE A 852 20.40 34.42 47.83
N TYR A 853 20.33 34.58 49.16
CA TYR A 853 19.34 35.43 49.81
C TYR A 853 19.79 36.89 49.99
N GLU A 854 21.08 37.21 49.77
CA GLU A 854 21.60 38.60 49.74
C GLU A 854 20.88 39.47 48.69
N ARG A 855 20.39 38.86 47.60
CA ARG A 855 19.68 39.56 46.51
C ARG A 855 18.16 39.49 46.61
N SER A 856 17.64 39.02 47.75
CA SER A 856 16.20 38.94 48.00
C SER A 856 15.65 40.32 48.39
N GLN A 857 14.36 40.53 48.17
CA GLN A 857 13.67 41.75 48.60
C GLN A 857 13.31 41.71 50.09
N SER A 858 13.06 40.52 50.63
CA SER A 858 12.72 40.31 52.02
C SER A 858 13.23 38.96 52.51
N LEU A 859 13.72 38.94 53.75
CA LEU A 859 14.17 37.74 54.44
C LEU A 859 13.12 37.28 55.45
N VAL A 860 12.96 35.96 55.55
CA VAL A 860 12.13 35.31 56.56
C VAL A 860 13.05 34.43 57.41
N GLY A 861 13.42 34.91 58.58
CA GLY A 861 14.23 34.18 59.55
C GLY A 861 13.36 33.30 60.44
N ILE A 862 13.75 32.04 60.59
CA ILE A 862 13.07 31.08 61.47
C ILE A 862 14.01 30.76 62.62
N CYS A 863 13.58 31.03 63.85
CA CYS A 863 14.33 30.72 65.07
C CYS A 863 13.55 29.75 65.97
N LYS A 864 14.27 28.92 66.73
CA LYS A 864 13.65 28.00 67.69
C LYS A 864 13.57 28.68 69.05
N ASP A 865 12.37 28.82 69.58
CA ASP A 865 12.18 29.21 70.98
C ASP A 865 12.40 27.98 71.87
N VAL A 866 13.51 27.99 72.61
CA VAL A 866 13.92 26.87 73.47
C VAL A 866 12.98 26.73 74.67
N GLY A 867 12.34 27.81 75.11
CA GLY A 867 11.43 27.80 76.26
C GLY A 867 10.10 27.08 75.98
N THR A 868 9.57 27.24 74.77
CA THR A 868 8.28 26.65 74.35
C THR A 868 8.45 25.48 73.38
N ASN A 869 9.69 25.14 73.00
CA ASN A 869 10.03 24.16 71.98
C ASN A 869 9.27 24.37 70.65
N SER A 870 8.96 25.63 70.32
CA SER A 870 8.21 26.03 69.12
C SER A 870 9.07 26.88 68.19
N SER A 871 8.86 26.77 66.88
CA SER A 871 9.49 27.68 65.91
C SER A 871 8.79 29.05 65.92
N ARG A 872 9.57 30.13 65.91
CA ARG A 872 9.12 31.52 65.72
C ARG A 872 9.70 32.08 64.43
N THR A 873 8.96 33.01 63.83
CA THR A 873 9.31 33.63 62.55
C THR A 873 9.53 35.12 62.74
N LEU A 874 10.58 35.64 62.12
CA LEU A 874 10.94 37.06 62.08
C LEU A 874 11.14 37.44 60.60
N THR A 875 10.65 38.61 60.20
CA THR A 875 10.78 39.10 58.82
C THR A 875 11.63 40.35 58.77
N LEU A 876 12.48 40.48 57.76
CA LEU A 876 13.31 41.66 57.52
C LEU A 876 13.18 42.10 56.06
N ASP A 877 12.86 43.37 55.85
CA ASP A 877 12.79 43.99 54.52
C ASP A 877 14.18 44.50 54.10
N LEU A 878 14.70 44.00 52.99
CA LEU A 878 16.05 44.33 52.49
C LEU A 878 16.05 45.53 51.53
N THR A 879 14.90 45.94 51.00
CA THR A 879 14.81 47.04 50.03
C THR A 879 15.29 48.39 50.58
N GLN A 880 15.31 48.54 51.90
CA GLN A 880 15.76 49.72 52.62
C GLN A 880 17.29 49.89 52.57
N TYR A 881 18.04 48.81 52.37
CA TYR A 881 19.49 48.80 52.37
C TYR A 881 20.07 49.04 50.97
N ASP A 882 19.37 48.62 49.91
CA ASP A 882 19.75 48.90 48.51
C ASP A 882 19.69 50.40 48.18
N LYS A 883 18.68 51.12 48.70
CA LYS A 883 18.55 52.59 48.51
C LYS A 883 19.71 53.37 49.13
N ARG A 884 20.17 52.96 50.32
CA ARG A 884 21.36 53.56 50.98
C ARG A 884 22.64 53.33 50.19
N LYS A 885 22.82 52.13 49.63
CA LYS A 885 23.97 51.80 48.78
C LYS A 885 24.00 52.64 47.50
N GLN A 886 22.85 52.83 46.85
CA GLN A 886 22.74 53.71 45.67
C GLN A 886 22.98 55.19 46.01
N GLU A 887 22.50 55.68 47.16
CA GLU A 887 22.78 57.04 47.63
C GLU A 887 24.26 57.25 48.01
N GLU A 888 24.93 56.23 48.56
CA GLU A 888 26.37 56.26 48.88
C GLU A 888 27.24 56.15 47.61
N GLU A 889 26.87 55.31 46.63
CA GLU A 889 27.55 55.20 45.33
C GLU A 889 27.36 56.47 44.48
N GLU A 890 26.18 57.10 44.50
CA GLU A 890 25.98 58.42 43.87
C GLU A 890 26.80 59.52 44.54
N LYS A 891 26.93 59.51 45.87
CA LYS A 891 27.79 60.44 46.61
C LYS A 891 29.27 60.21 46.32
N ALA A 892 29.70 58.95 46.18
CA ALA A 892 31.06 58.59 45.80
C ALA A 892 31.39 58.98 44.34
N ALA A 893 30.47 58.75 43.40
CA ALA A 893 30.62 59.14 42.00
C ALA A 893 30.63 60.67 41.80
N LYS A 894 29.79 61.41 42.56
CA LYS A 894 29.84 62.89 42.62
C LYS A 894 31.16 63.37 43.24
N GLY A 895 31.72 62.65 44.22
CA GLY A 895 33.02 62.95 44.83
C GLY A 895 34.24 62.69 43.92
N GLU A 896 34.22 61.62 43.12
CA GLU A 896 35.27 61.35 42.12
C GLU A 896 35.22 62.32 40.94
N ASN A 897 34.02 62.68 40.46
CA ASN A 897 33.87 63.71 39.42
C ASN A 897 34.30 65.09 39.93
N ALA A 898 34.05 65.43 41.20
CA ALA A 898 34.56 66.66 41.82
C ALA A 898 36.10 66.66 41.94
N LYS A 899 36.72 65.52 42.28
CA LYS A 899 38.20 65.37 42.30
C LYS A 899 38.84 65.42 40.90
N ARG A 900 38.16 64.90 39.87
CA ARG A 900 38.61 65.01 38.47
C ARG A 900 38.48 66.44 37.92
N LYS A 901 37.39 67.15 38.27
CA LYS A 901 37.21 68.56 37.90
C LYS A 901 38.21 69.49 38.59
N ALA A 902 38.51 69.24 39.87
CA ALA A 902 39.53 70.00 40.63
C ALA A 902 40.97 69.76 40.13
N LYS A 903 41.28 68.60 39.54
CA LYS A 903 42.58 68.34 38.90
C LYS A 903 42.69 68.93 37.49
N SER A 904 41.59 69.11 36.76
CA SER A 904 41.60 69.72 35.42
C SER A 904 41.59 71.25 35.43
N GLU A 905 41.11 71.89 36.51
CA GLU A 905 41.07 73.35 36.63
C GLU A 905 42.38 73.98 37.18
N GLY A 906 43.35 73.15 37.61
CA GLY A 906 44.65 73.63 38.13
C GLY A 906 45.79 73.74 37.11
N ALA A 907 45.58 73.34 35.85
CA ALA A 907 46.64 73.32 34.84
C ALA A 907 46.10 73.81 33.49
N GLY A 908 45.97 75.12 33.35
CA GLY A 908 45.56 75.72 32.08
C GLY A 908 45.55 77.24 32.07
N GLN A 909 46.73 77.86 32.00
CA GLN A 909 46.86 79.16 31.36
C GLN A 909 48.09 79.21 30.45
N VAL A 910 47.85 79.79 29.25
CA VAL A 910 48.78 80.19 28.18
C VAL A 910 49.18 79.07 27.20
N SER A 911 49.08 79.17 25.87
CA SER A 911 48.38 80.03 24.89
C SER A 911 48.82 79.53 23.50
N ARG A 912 47.87 79.40 22.54
CA ARG A 912 48.03 79.52 21.06
C ARG A 912 48.93 78.47 20.36
N LYS A 913 48.72 78.01 19.11
CA LYS A 913 48.00 78.51 17.92
C LYS A 913 47.94 77.35 16.88
N ARG A 914 46.82 77.24 16.16
CA ARG A 914 46.62 76.87 14.72
C ARG A 914 47.37 75.67 14.11
N HIS A 915 46.62 74.69 13.59
CA HIS A 915 46.36 74.47 12.14
C HIS A 915 45.39 73.29 11.90
N ALA A 916 44.45 73.49 10.97
CA ALA A 916 43.62 72.47 10.32
C ALA A 916 44.33 71.99 9.02
N PRO A 917 43.79 71.13 8.14
CA PRO A 917 42.53 70.35 8.10
C PRO A 917 42.84 68.85 7.79
N ASP A 918 41.95 67.87 7.54
CA ASP A 918 40.87 67.76 6.54
C ASP A 918 40.01 66.52 6.83
N SER A 919 38.74 66.59 6.43
CA SER A 919 37.81 65.46 6.31
C SER A 919 37.17 65.52 4.93
N PRO A 920 36.83 64.37 4.34
CA PRO A 920 35.45 64.17 3.88
C PRO A 920 35.01 62.73 4.19
N GLY A 921 33.74 62.37 4.31
CA GLY A 921 32.47 63.05 4.18
C GLY A 921 31.43 61.94 4.42
N THR A 922 30.42 62.23 5.24
CA THR A 922 29.34 61.30 5.57
C THR A 922 28.22 61.51 4.56
N ILE A 923 27.87 60.47 3.80
CA ILE A 923 26.65 60.45 2.99
C ILE A 923 25.49 60.00 3.88
N THR A 924 24.43 60.78 3.81
CA THR A 924 23.18 60.66 4.56
C THR A 924 22.18 59.78 3.78
N THR A 925 21.35 59.04 4.54
CA THR A 925 19.95 58.64 4.26
C THR A 925 19.62 57.75 3.06
N GLN A 926 19.14 56.54 3.35
CA GLN A 926 17.71 56.19 3.30
C GLN A 926 17.37 55.16 4.38
#